data_AF-A0A7S4UUY1-F1
#
_entry.id   AF-A0A7S4UUY1-F1
#
_cell.length_a   1.000
_cell.length_b   1.000
_cell.length_c   1.000
_cell.angle_alpha   90.00
_cell.angle_beta   90.00
_cell.angle_gamma   90.00
#
_symmetry.space_group_name_H-M   'P 1'
#
loop_
_entity.id
_entity.type
_entity.pdbx_description
1 polymer ?
#
loop_
_entity_poly.entity_id
_entity_poly.type
_entity_poly.pdbx_seq_one_letter_code
_entity_poly.pdbx_strand_id
1 'polypeptide(L)'
;WECDVAAGRMGLGAPPVSEAALMPLLDLSAGVLAACLLATLSRPTATGKEVGLDASVERLWPEFSRCGKAGTTVRQLLQHRAGLSKPFRAKISHKVFCNETQMEESVAASSKETGCPSDVCRVLGIGAAALLRRATGHKSAAAALKAVLEPLGLQEDIVFHGEEHRMASAGHMLLEEVAMAIIWEVLEEKMLRQQRASEETKKKPPQWLSWQELAIEQPWCTDPLLMNSEDLRLGRSCSTGRGLRATARALCKLLTSDAIPEAMLKQSLAQPHRLRVASLEEWEACGRCLDVGAGWQLLKFTRLDSGEEVRGYGHVDGTTGSAVLRVPGASAAVLLTCVDKDSRHAGHELLTVIASHLGLKPEWHLDPPKGVPERAVTGAAGEGPLGLGAASPTSGASPGGSVEQAVLRLEAQVARLAEALGAQGPAAKPGEGSPLAGTSDLAGCWTSAEVEGLEEILDALNVPAMARALAKRMRRTLRVEVAGDHVTLATTTTVAGKQVEDTTTRFRVGEPFETQQMGTACHGVARWGSSDGKQVEPEARTLVMEKRFEAMGQEVVLEESLEPTAEGRLAMRTVVRGKGEVSVQLDTPGDLETFRRSLDPRSLRLKAEVQLSSGKFWRGGRLAGPAAVDSAAGLAALELPSAVLLRYEDLRGTAMFDPEGGQQPRRRHAAAPLEGGTSGDASIGAACLDHSLPKRKRKRPSRPAPRCCSGARCGARAAFRFLAAGLLRLGRALEGACEDGGARARRPRLPLPRQRPAAQTSPLHTGAAEAAAVDVGAAPIAEFQDAIRLTRQLSVGSKHSLDEPF
;
A
#
# COMPACT_ATOMS: atom_id res chain seq x y z
N TRP A 1 32.71 -9.12 -19.41
CA TRP A 1 31.45 -9.38 -18.68
C TRP A 1 31.42 -10.86 -18.41
N GLU A 2 31.45 -11.25 -17.14
CA GLU A 2 31.47 -12.66 -16.73
C GLU A 2 30.07 -13.14 -16.33
N CYS A 3 29.20 -12.21 -15.92
CA CYS A 3 27.80 -12.46 -15.61
C CYS A 3 26.96 -11.23 -15.96
N ASP A 4 25.73 -11.45 -16.43
CA ASP A 4 24.67 -10.45 -16.56
C ASP A 4 23.34 -11.21 -16.42
N VAL A 5 22.42 -10.73 -15.58
CA VAL A 5 21.24 -11.49 -15.14
C VAL A 5 20.04 -10.57 -14.99
N ALA A 6 18.93 -10.96 -15.59
CA ALA A 6 17.64 -10.30 -15.44
C ALA A 6 16.56 -11.32 -15.04
N ALA A 7 15.73 -10.95 -14.06
CA ALA A 7 14.68 -11.80 -13.50
C ALA A 7 13.46 -10.96 -13.06
N GLY A 8 12.30 -11.62 -12.89
CA GLY A 8 11.05 -10.95 -12.51
C GLY A 8 10.37 -10.21 -13.66
N ARG A 9 9.60 -9.17 -13.34
CA ARG A 9 8.82 -8.37 -14.31
C ARG A 9 9.13 -6.88 -14.21
N MET A 10 9.02 -6.17 -15.32
CA MET A 10 9.19 -4.70 -15.38
C MET A 10 8.04 -3.91 -14.71
N GLY A 11 7.07 -4.57 -14.09
CA GLY A 11 5.89 -3.96 -13.46
C GLY A 11 4.66 -4.87 -13.51
N LEU A 12 3.57 -4.42 -12.90
CA LEU A 12 2.29 -5.16 -12.91
C LEU A 12 1.73 -5.24 -14.34
N GLY A 13 1.58 -6.45 -14.86
CA GLY A 13 1.14 -6.70 -16.25
C GLY A 13 2.19 -6.41 -17.32
N ALA A 14 3.41 -6.00 -16.95
CA ALA A 14 4.50 -5.72 -17.87
C ALA A 14 5.22 -7.02 -18.32
N PRO A 15 6.04 -6.96 -19.39
CA PRO A 15 6.92 -8.05 -19.78
C PRO A 15 7.94 -8.42 -18.68
N PRO A 16 8.62 -9.58 -18.81
CA PRO A 16 9.77 -9.93 -17.98
C PRO A 16 10.86 -8.84 -18.01
N VAL A 17 11.66 -8.74 -16.94
CA VAL A 17 12.88 -7.91 -16.98
C VAL A 17 13.88 -8.55 -17.94
N SER A 18 14.61 -7.73 -18.68
CA SER A 18 15.73 -8.13 -19.55
C SER A 18 16.97 -7.29 -19.26
N GLU A 19 18.13 -7.71 -19.76
CA GLU A 19 19.41 -6.98 -19.65
C GLU A 19 19.33 -5.54 -20.21
N ALA A 20 18.40 -5.30 -21.15
CA ALA A 20 18.17 -4.00 -21.77
C ALA A 20 17.17 -3.11 -21.02
N ALA A 21 16.61 -3.57 -19.89
CA ALA A 21 15.63 -2.84 -19.10
C ALA A 21 16.26 -1.63 -18.37
N LEU A 22 15.60 -0.48 -18.48
CA LEU A 22 15.97 0.79 -17.86
C LEU A 22 15.35 0.86 -16.46
N MET A 23 16.06 0.29 -15.50
CA MET A 23 15.66 0.21 -14.08
C MET A 23 15.75 1.58 -13.41
N PRO A 24 14.80 1.99 -12.55
CA PRO A 24 14.84 3.27 -11.85
C PRO A 24 16.01 3.31 -10.85
N LEU A 25 16.79 4.39 -10.86
CA LEU A 25 18.01 4.50 -10.04
C LEU A 25 17.79 5.17 -8.68
N LEU A 26 16.74 6.00 -8.55
CA LEU A 26 16.46 6.75 -7.33
C LEU A 26 17.73 7.44 -6.81
N ASP A 27 18.18 7.17 -5.59
CA ASP A 27 19.34 7.86 -5.01
C ASP A 27 20.69 7.41 -5.62
N LEU A 28 20.75 6.29 -6.35
CA LEU A 28 21.93 5.96 -7.20
C LEU A 28 22.16 7.01 -8.31
N SER A 29 21.13 7.78 -8.68
CA SER A 29 21.25 8.88 -9.64
C SER A 29 22.35 9.87 -9.23
N ALA A 30 22.54 10.10 -7.92
CA ALA A 30 23.55 11.03 -7.42
C ALA A 30 24.98 10.57 -7.75
N GLY A 31 25.27 9.26 -7.64
CA GLY A 31 26.57 8.68 -8.01
C GLY A 31 26.85 8.77 -9.51
N VAL A 32 25.84 8.53 -10.36
CA VAL A 32 25.96 8.68 -11.82
C VAL A 32 26.23 10.14 -12.22
N LEU A 33 25.50 11.08 -11.62
CA LEU A 33 25.67 12.52 -11.89
C LEU A 33 27.01 13.03 -11.35
N ALA A 34 27.49 12.50 -10.22
CA ALA A 34 28.82 12.78 -9.70
C ALA A 34 29.92 12.24 -10.62
N ALA A 35 29.78 11.00 -11.12
CA ALA A 35 30.74 10.41 -12.07
C ALA A 35 30.90 11.27 -13.34
N CYS A 36 29.78 11.65 -13.96
CA CYS A 36 29.77 12.51 -15.15
C CYS A 36 30.27 13.94 -14.85
N LEU A 37 30.03 14.46 -13.64
CA LEU A 37 30.59 15.72 -13.20
C LEU A 37 32.11 15.63 -13.03
N LEU A 38 32.66 14.61 -12.37
CA LEU A 38 34.11 14.41 -12.20
C LEU A 38 34.82 14.26 -13.55
N ALA A 39 34.23 13.52 -14.49
CA ALA A 39 34.71 13.43 -15.87
C ALA A 39 34.76 14.80 -16.57
N THR A 40 33.73 15.64 -16.36
CA THR A 40 33.65 16.99 -16.94
C THR A 40 34.64 17.97 -16.30
N LEU A 41 34.75 17.97 -14.97
CA LEU A 41 35.64 18.88 -14.21
C LEU A 41 37.13 18.59 -14.42
N SER A 42 37.46 17.44 -15.02
CA SER A 42 38.82 17.07 -15.43
C SER A 42 39.23 17.69 -16.78
N ARG A 43 38.40 18.59 -17.33
CA ARG A 43 38.62 19.30 -18.60
C ARG A 43 38.24 20.79 -18.41
N PRO A 44 38.70 21.71 -19.26
CA PRO A 44 38.19 23.07 -19.28
C PRO A 44 36.67 23.07 -19.49
N THR A 45 35.95 23.82 -18.67
CA THR A 45 34.49 23.97 -18.76
C THR A 45 34.09 24.69 -20.06
N ALA A 46 32.80 24.72 -20.38
CA ALA A 46 32.25 25.47 -21.52
C ALA A 46 32.54 27.00 -21.50
N THR A 47 33.10 27.53 -20.40
CA THR A 47 33.59 28.91 -20.28
C THR A 47 35.11 29.06 -20.43
N GLY A 48 35.81 27.98 -20.81
CA GLY A 48 37.27 27.89 -20.89
C GLY A 48 37.99 27.80 -19.53
N LYS A 49 37.25 27.85 -18.42
CA LYS A 49 37.82 27.85 -17.06
C LYS A 49 37.99 26.42 -16.54
N GLU A 50 39.13 26.15 -15.91
CA GLU A 50 39.33 24.94 -15.08
C GLU A 50 38.62 25.08 -13.73
N VAL A 51 37.98 24.01 -13.27
CA VAL A 51 37.22 23.98 -12.01
C VAL A 51 37.43 22.62 -11.33
N GLY A 52 38.44 22.52 -10.47
CA GLY A 52 38.67 21.31 -9.67
C GLY A 52 37.72 21.16 -8.48
N LEU A 53 37.77 20.01 -7.79
CA LEU A 53 36.95 19.71 -6.61
C LEU A 53 37.02 20.75 -5.49
N ASP A 54 38.18 21.38 -5.30
CA ASP A 54 38.41 22.35 -4.22
C ASP A 54 38.05 23.80 -4.62
N ALA A 55 37.50 24.00 -5.83
CA ALA A 55 36.91 25.27 -6.23
C ALA A 55 35.56 25.52 -5.54
N SER A 56 35.24 26.79 -5.28
CA SER A 56 33.91 27.18 -4.79
C SER A 56 32.82 26.91 -5.82
N VAL A 57 31.69 26.35 -5.37
CA VAL A 57 30.49 26.08 -6.19
C VAL A 57 30.02 27.33 -6.93
N GLU A 58 30.17 28.51 -6.33
CA GLU A 58 29.73 29.79 -6.92
C GLU A 58 30.49 30.21 -8.19
N ARG A 59 31.65 29.58 -8.49
CA ARG A 59 32.37 29.80 -9.77
C ARG A 59 31.62 29.23 -10.98
N LEU A 60 30.82 28.19 -10.77
CA LEU A 60 29.93 27.62 -11.78
C LEU A 60 28.49 28.09 -11.58
N TRP A 61 28.02 28.12 -10.32
CA TRP A 61 26.64 28.37 -9.95
C TRP A 61 26.54 29.56 -8.97
N PRO A 62 26.61 30.82 -9.45
CA PRO A 62 26.69 32.00 -8.58
C PRO A 62 25.54 32.14 -7.58
N GLU A 63 24.33 31.73 -7.97
CA GLU A 63 23.14 31.78 -7.12
C GLU A 63 23.27 30.88 -5.87
N PHE A 64 24.10 29.84 -5.92
CA PHE A 64 24.33 28.95 -4.78
C PHE A 64 24.95 29.68 -3.59
N SER A 65 25.75 30.74 -3.81
CA SER A 65 26.42 31.53 -2.75
C SER A 65 25.48 32.10 -1.69
N ARG A 66 24.20 32.30 -2.04
CA ARG A 66 23.14 32.90 -1.21
C ARG A 66 22.98 32.20 0.14
N CYS A 67 22.49 32.96 1.13
CA CYS A 67 22.08 32.45 2.45
C CYS A 67 23.18 31.67 3.21
N GLY A 68 24.42 32.19 3.17
CA GLY A 68 25.56 31.65 3.93
C GLY A 68 26.32 30.50 3.26
N LYS A 69 26.06 30.20 1.99
CA LYS A 69 26.70 29.10 1.25
C LYS A 69 27.92 29.52 0.42
N ALA A 70 28.23 30.82 0.32
CA ALA A 70 29.44 31.34 -0.32
C ALA A 70 30.71 30.63 0.16
N GLY A 71 31.69 30.44 -0.73
CA GLY A 71 32.93 29.70 -0.44
C GLY A 71 32.79 28.19 -0.22
N THR A 72 31.57 27.61 -0.27
CA THR A 72 31.39 26.15 -0.18
C THR A 72 31.97 25.48 -1.43
N THR A 73 32.88 24.52 -1.26
CA THR A 73 33.57 23.89 -2.40
C THR A 73 32.75 22.77 -3.05
N VAL A 74 33.08 22.41 -4.30
CA VAL A 74 32.45 21.28 -5.00
C VAL A 74 32.66 19.98 -4.19
N ARG A 75 33.84 19.76 -3.62
CA ARG A 75 34.13 18.66 -2.67
C ARG A 75 33.16 18.70 -1.49
N GLN A 76 32.97 19.85 -0.84
CA GLN A 76 32.07 19.96 0.31
C GLN A 76 30.62 19.66 -0.06
N LEU A 77 30.15 20.11 -1.24
CA LEU A 77 28.82 19.73 -1.74
C LEU A 77 28.71 18.22 -2.00
N LEU A 78 29.70 17.65 -2.68
CA LEU A 78 29.72 16.23 -3.04
C LEU A 78 29.98 15.27 -1.86
N GLN A 79 30.51 15.77 -0.74
CA GLN A 79 30.63 15.08 0.56
C GLN A 79 29.42 15.34 1.48
N HIS A 80 28.32 15.90 0.96
CA HIS A 80 27.13 16.37 1.70
C HIS A 80 27.35 17.56 2.68
N ARG A 81 28.60 17.93 2.98
CA ARG A 81 29.06 19.01 3.89
C ARG A 81 28.66 20.45 3.49
N ALA A 82 27.74 20.63 2.54
CA ALA A 82 27.20 21.94 2.17
C ALA A 82 26.28 22.57 3.22
N GLY A 83 25.81 21.81 4.21
CA GLY A 83 24.80 22.25 5.18
C GLY A 83 23.38 22.28 4.59
N LEU A 84 23.05 21.29 3.75
CA LEU A 84 21.79 21.19 2.99
C LEU A 84 20.96 19.96 3.39
N SER A 85 20.87 19.66 4.69
CA SER A 85 20.11 18.52 5.22
C SER A 85 18.59 18.77 5.22
N LYS A 86 18.13 20.03 5.39
CA LYS A 86 16.72 20.44 5.19
C LYS A 86 16.62 21.59 4.17
N PRO A 87 16.85 21.31 2.87
CA PRO A 87 16.96 22.36 1.85
C PRO A 87 15.63 23.10 1.59
N PHE A 88 14.49 22.50 1.95
CA PHE A 88 13.16 23.05 1.69
C PHE A 88 12.47 23.55 2.96
N ARG A 89 12.23 24.86 3.05
CA ARG A 89 11.52 25.50 4.18
C ARG A 89 10.00 25.22 4.21
N ALA A 90 9.45 24.66 3.13
CA ALA A 90 8.04 24.34 2.97
C ALA A 90 7.88 23.06 2.14
N LYS A 91 6.69 22.46 2.13
CA LYS A 91 6.38 21.32 1.25
C LYS A 91 6.53 21.74 -0.22
N ILE A 92 7.53 21.18 -0.90
CA ILE A 92 7.69 21.32 -2.35
C ILE A 92 6.55 20.58 -3.06
N SER A 93 5.90 21.23 -4.03
CA SER A 93 4.86 20.60 -4.85
C SER A 93 5.49 19.69 -5.91
N HIS A 94 4.75 18.66 -6.34
CA HIS A 94 5.18 17.76 -7.42
C HIS A 94 5.61 18.52 -8.68
N LYS A 95 4.86 19.58 -9.06
CA LYS A 95 5.17 20.42 -10.23
C LYS A 95 6.50 21.16 -10.10
N VAL A 96 6.86 21.60 -8.88
CA VAL A 96 8.17 22.21 -8.62
C VAL A 96 9.26 21.13 -8.65
N PHE A 97 9.02 19.98 -8.02
CA PHE A 97 10.01 18.89 -7.93
C PHE A 97 10.44 18.32 -9.30
N CYS A 98 9.50 18.23 -10.25
CA CYS A 98 9.78 17.79 -11.62
C CYS A 98 10.19 18.95 -12.57
N ASN A 99 10.53 20.11 -12.02
CA ASN A 99 11.07 21.27 -12.75
C ASN A 99 12.50 21.57 -12.29
N GLU A 100 13.47 21.25 -13.15
CA GLU A 100 14.91 21.43 -12.90
C GLU A 100 15.26 22.83 -12.37
N THR A 101 14.84 23.90 -13.06
CA THR A 101 15.18 25.29 -12.69
C THR A 101 14.58 25.67 -11.33
N GLN A 102 13.33 25.32 -11.05
CA GLN A 102 12.69 25.66 -9.77
C GLN A 102 13.28 24.88 -8.59
N MET A 103 13.79 23.66 -8.83
CA MET A 103 14.54 22.90 -7.83
C MET A 103 15.94 23.47 -7.59
N GLU A 104 16.64 23.88 -8.64
CA GLU A 104 17.89 24.64 -8.50
C GLU A 104 17.65 25.93 -7.68
N GLU A 105 16.67 26.75 -8.06
CA GLU A 105 16.33 27.98 -7.34
C GLU A 105 16.00 27.71 -5.86
N SER A 106 15.27 26.63 -5.57
CA SER A 106 14.96 26.20 -4.20
C SER A 106 16.20 25.83 -3.39
N VAL A 107 17.15 25.08 -3.98
CA VAL A 107 18.42 24.69 -3.34
C VAL A 107 19.38 25.88 -3.20
N ALA A 108 19.39 26.80 -4.17
CA ALA A 108 20.13 28.05 -4.08
C ALA A 108 19.59 28.96 -2.97
N ALA A 109 18.27 29.01 -2.77
CA ALA A 109 17.60 29.76 -1.71
C ALA A 109 17.66 29.11 -0.31
N SER A 110 18.08 27.84 -0.19
CA SER A 110 18.29 27.19 1.10
C SER A 110 19.32 27.93 1.95
N SER A 111 19.05 28.08 3.26
CA SER A 111 20.10 28.48 4.22
C SER A 111 21.11 27.35 4.41
N LYS A 112 22.37 27.71 4.66
CA LYS A 112 23.35 26.76 5.23
C LYS A 112 22.97 26.45 6.67
N GLU A 113 22.63 25.20 6.97
CA GLU A 113 22.37 24.79 8.36
C GLU A 113 23.66 24.74 9.17
N THR A 114 23.57 25.15 10.44
CA THR A 114 24.60 25.01 11.47
C THR A 114 24.03 24.21 12.64
N GLY A 115 24.84 23.35 13.26
CA GLY A 115 24.40 22.54 14.41
C GLY A 115 23.40 21.41 14.12
N CYS A 116 23.06 21.13 12.85
CA CYS A 116 22.16 20.02 12.51
C CYS A 116 22.77 18.67 12.95
N PRO A 117 21.97 17.73 13.52
CA PRO A 117 22.43 16.39 13.86
C PRO A 117 22.71 15.51 12.64
N SER A 118 22.18 15.88 11.48
CA SER A 118 22.39 15.18 10.20
C SER A 118 23.25 15.99 9.25
N ASP A 119 24.23 15.33 8.62
CA ASP A 119 25.00 15.84 7.49
C ASP A 119 24.33 15.54 6.14
N VAL A 120 23.28 14.71 6.10
CA VAL A 120 22.78 14.08 4.87
C VAL A 120 22.10 15.08 3.93
N CYS A 121 22.87 15.56 2.94
CA CYS A 121 22.38 16.39 1.84
C CYS A 121 21.46 15.58 0.91
N ARG A 122 20.14 15.62 1.15
CA ARG A 122 19.10 14.92 0.37
C ARG A 122 18.87 15.49 -1.05
N VAL A 123 19.63 16.52 -1.43
CA VAL A 123 19.59 17.18 -2.76
C VAL A 123 20.91 17.04 -3.52
N LEU A 124 21.78 16.11 -3.12
CA LEU A 124 23.08 15.86 -3.73
C LEU A 124 23.00 15.73 -5.26
N GLY A 125 22.10 14.87 -5.78
CA GLY A 125 21.91 14.68 -7.21
C GLY A 125 21.47 15.95 -7.95
N ILE A 126 20.62 16.78 -7.33
CA ILE A 126 20.20 18.08 -7.90
C ILE A 126 21.40 19.03 -7.99
N GLY A 127 22.25 19.09 -6.95
CA GLY A 127 23.47 19.88 -6.95
C GLY A 127 24.50 19.40 -8.00
N ALA A 128 24.67 18.08 -8.13
CA ALA A 128 25.55 17.47 -9.13
C ALA A 128 25.05 17.76 -10.56
N ALA A 129 23.75 17.59 -10.83
CA ALA A 129 23.13 17.93 -12.11
C ALA A 129 23.26 19.42 -12.46
N ALA A 130 22.98 20.30 -11.51
CA ALA A 130 23.07 21.75 -11.67
C ALA A 130 24.50 22.21 -12.02
N LEU A 131 25.51 21.58 -11.40
CA LEU A 131 26.93 21.80 -11.72
C LEU A 131 27.33 21.20 -13.07
N LEU A 132 26.95 19.95 -13.36
CA LEU A 132 27.24 19.25 -14.62
C LEU A 132 26.70 20.03 -15.82
N ARG A 133 25.47 20.53 -15.71
CA ARG A 133 24.83 21.37 -16.72
C ARG A 133 25.58 22.68 -16.96
N ARG A 134 26.06 23.34 -15.91
CA ARG A 134 26.84 24.59 -16.00
C ARG A 134 28.25 24.37 -16.53
N ALA A 135 28.92 23.30 -16.11
CA ALA A 135 30.25 22.93 -16.57
C ALA A 135 30.28 22.58 -18.08
N THR A 136 29.23 21.91 -18.57
CA THR A 136 29.06 21.57 -20.00
C THR A 136 28.33 22.63 -20.83
N GLY A 137 27.79 23.70 -20.21
CA GLY A 137 27.07 24.78 -20.92
C GLY A 137 25.65 24.44 -21.43
N HIS A 138 25.07 23.32 -21.01
CA HIS A 138 23.78 22.83 -21.52
C HIS A 138 22.55 23.51 -20.87
N LYS A 139 21.38 23.36 -21.53
CA LYS A 139 20.10 23.93 -21.07
C LYS A 139 19.31 23.03 -20.11
N SER A 140 19.62 21.74 -20.04
CA SER A 140 19.03 20.78 -19.08
C SER A 140 20.03 19.71 -18.66
N ALA A 141 19.81 19.10 -17.50
CA ALA A 141 20.62 18.00 -16.98
C ALA A 141 20.63 16.78 -17.92
N ALA A 142 19.52 16.51 -18.61
CA ALA A 142 19.42 15.41 -19.56
C ALA A 142 20.35 15.59 -20.78
N ALA A 143 20.42 16.81 -21.34
CA ALA A 143 21.33 17.11 -22.42
C ALA A 143 22.81 17.12 -21.96
N ALA A 144 23.07 17.68 -20.77
CA ALA A 144 24.40 17.67 -20.16
C ALA A 144 24.92 16.24 -19.91
N LEU A 145 24.05 15.35 -19.42
CA LEU A 145 24.36 13.95 -19.16
C LEU A 145 24.61 13.18 -20.47
N LYS A 146 23.72 13.32 -21.47
CA LYS A 146 23.91 12.71 -22.79
C LYS A 146 25.26 13.09 -23.41
N ALA A 147 25.63 14.37 -23.39
CA ALA A 147 26.90 14.84 -23.94
C ALA A 147 28.16 14.22 -23.28
N VAL A 148 28.08 13.76 -22.02
CA VAL A 148 29.19 13.07 -21.33
C VAL A 148 29.17 11.55 -21.56
N LEU A 149 27.98 10.96 -21.73
CA LEU A 149 27.79 9.53 -21.95
C LEU A 149 27.94 9.08 -23.41
N GLU A 150 27.72 9.98 -24.36
CA GLU A 150 27.75 9.69 -25.80
C GLU A 150 29.14 9.23 -26.31
N PRO A 151 30.27 9.83 -25.87
CA PRO A 151 31.61 9.29 -26.16
C PRO A 151 31.87 7.88 -25.59
N LEU A 152 31.05 7.41 -24.65
CA LEU A 152 31.16 6.09 -24.01
C LEU A 152 30.17 5.06 -24.58
N GLY A 153 29.26 5.48 -25.49
CA GLY A 153 28.17 4.66 -25.99
C GLY A 153 27.17 4.26 -24.90
N LEU A 154 26.93 5.12 -23.91
CA LEU A 154 26.03 4.86 -22.76
C LEU A 154 24.75 5.73 -22.76
N GLN A 155 24.64 6.66 -23.71
CA GLN A 155 23.62 7.71 -23.74
C GLN A 155 22.19 7.23 -24.01
N GLU A 156 22.02 5.98 -24.44
CA GLU A 156 20.70 5.31 -24.61
C GLU A 156 20.46 4.22 -23.55
N ASP A 157 21.41 4.01 -22.63
CA ASP A 157 21.36 3.01 -21.55
C ASP A 157 21.43 3.62 -20.13
N ILE A 158 21.70 4.92 -20.01
CA ILE A 158 21.63 5.71 -18.77
C ILE A 158 20.92 7.03 -19.10
N VAL A 159 19.64 7.16 -18.73
CA VAL A 159 18.76 8.23 -19.21
C VAL A 159 17.79 8.75 -18.13
N PHE A 160 17.28 9.97 -18.30
CA PHE A 160 16.09 10.43 -17.54
C PHE A 160 14.79 9.93 -18.17
N HIS A 161 14.74 9.85 -19.50
CA HIS A 161 13.58 9.42 -20.28
C HIS A 161 14.05 8.69 -21.56
N GLY A 162 13.16 7.96 -22.24
CA GLY A 162 13.53 7.05 -23.33
C GLY A 162 12.36 6.16 -23.73
N GLU A 163 12.65 4.99 -24.31
CA GLU A 163 11.63 4.08 -24.80
C GLU A 163 10.81 3.45 -23.66
N GLU A 164 9.50 3.71 -23.65
CA GLU A 164 8.61 3.26 -22.57
C GLU A 164 8.61 1.73 -22.37
N HIS A 165 8.77 0.96 -23.46
CA HIS A 165 8.78 -0.50 -23.41
C HIS A 165 10.02 -1.07 -22.70
N ARG A 166 11.10 -0.29 -22.57
CA ARG A 166 12.31 -0.65 -21.80
C ARG A 166 12.21 -0.24 -20.34
N MET A 167 11.28 0.63 -19.96
CA MET A 167 11.25 1.24 -18.63
C MET A 167 10.51 0.41 -17.58
N ALA A 168 11.29 -0.16 -16.65
CA ALA A 168 10.74 -0.81 -15.48
C ALA A 168 10.09 0.20 -14.52
N SER A 169 8.95 -0.17 -13.94
CA SER A 169 8.27 0.62 -12.91
C SER A 169 8.78 0.25 -11.52
N ALA A 170 9.01 1.26 -10.68
CA ALA A 170 9.17 1.05 -9.24
C ALA A 170 7.82 0.59 -8.65
N GLY A 171 7.82 -0.21 -7.59
CA GLY A 171 6.59 -0.69 -6.97
C GLY A 171 6.80 -1.24 -5.57
N HIS A 172 5.73 -1.28 -4.80
CA HIS A 172 5.67 -2.16 -3.64
C HIS A 172 5.56 -3.62 -4.10
N MET A 173 6.10 -4.53 -3.29
CA MET A 173 5.89 -5.96 -3.40
C MET A 173 4.39 -6.26 -3.50
N LEU A 174 4.03 -7.11 -4.46
CA LEU A 174 2.67 -7.63 -4.54
C LEU A 174 2.49 -8.64 -3.42
N LEU A 175 2.02 -8.17 -2.26
CA LEU A 175 1.50 -9.05 -1.21
C LEU A 175 0.38 -9.90 -1.83
N GLU A 176 0.62 -11.19 -1.98
CA GLU A 176 -0.31 -12.14 -2.60
C GLU A 176 -1.66 -12.10 -1.88
N GLU A 177 -1.62 -12.01 -0.55
CA GLU A 177 -2.69 -11.50 0.28
C GLU A 177 -2.27 -10.20 0.97
N VAL A 178 -2.89 -9.07 0.61
CA VAL A 178 -2.79 -7.83 1.39
C VAL A 178 -3.63 -7.98 2.66
N ALA A 179 -3.06 -8.65 3.67
CA ALA A 179 -3.70 -8.85 4.97
C ALA A 179 -4.07 -7.50 5.61
N MET A 180 -5.27 -7.39 6.17
CA MET A 180 -5.77 -6.08 6.65
C MET A 180 -5.00 -5.51 7.83
N ALA A 181 -4.25 -6.33 8.57
CA ALA A 181 -3.30 -5.87 9.57
C ALA A 181 -2.30 -4.87 8.94
N ILE A 182 -1.71 -5.18 7.79
CA ILE A 182 -0.64 -4.37 7.17
C ILE A 182 -1.15 -2.98 6.74
N ILE A 183 -2.32 -2.90 6.07
CA ILE A 183 -2.88 -1.57 5.73
C ILE A 183 -3.34 -0.83 6.99
N TRP A 184 -3.85 -1.54 8.00
CA TRP A 184 -4.25 -0.89 9.25
C TRP A 184 -3.04 -0.35 10.03
N GLU A 185 -1.94 -1.11 10.12
CA GLU A 185 -0.66 -0.69 10.69
C GLU A 185 -0.08 0.52 9.96
N VAL A 186 -0.13 0.56 8.61
CA VAL A 186 0.30 1.74 7.83
C VAL A 186 -0.61 2.95 8.09
N LEU A 187 -1.91 2.75 8.26
CA LEU A 187 -2.86 3.82 8.61
C LEU A 187 -2.68 4.30 10.06
N GLU A 188 -2.45 3.41 11.03
CA GLU A 188 -2.15 3.74 12.42
C GLU A 188 -0.78 4.41 12.56
N GLU A 189 0.25 3.94 11.86
CA GLU A 189 1.57 4.60 11.82
C GLU A 189 1.43 6.01 11.20
N LYS A 190 0.57 6.20 10.18
CA LYS A 190 0.26 7.53 9.62
C LYS A 190 -0.57 8.39 10.58
N MET A 191 -1.55 7.82 11.30
CA MET A 191 -2.34 8.53 12.32
C MET A 191 -1.46 8.95 13.50
N LEU A 192 -0.60 8.07 14.01
CA LEU A 192 0.37 8.36 15.07
C LEU A 192 1.38 9.44 14.63
N ARG A 193 1.87 9.40 13.38
CA ARG A 193 2.67 10.49 12.81
C ARG A 193 1.89 11.82 12.77
N GLN A 194 0.62 11.80 12.36
CA GLN A 194 -0.22 13.02 12.28
C GLN A 194 -0.61 13.56 13.66
N GLN A 195 -0.86 12.70 14.65
CA GLN A 195 -1.12 13.05 16.05
C GLN A 195 0.12 13.71 16.66
N ARG A 196 1.29 13.07 16.58
CA ARG A 196 2.57 13.64 17.06
C ARG A 196 2.86 14.99 16.40
N ALA A 197 2.71 15.11 15.08
CA ALA A 197 2.89 16.40 14.39
C ALA A 197 1.84 17.46 14.77
N SER A 198 0.63 17.06 15.18
CA SER A 198 -0.42 17.94 15.70
C SER A 198 -0.08 18.45 17.11
N GLU A 199 0.39 17.55 17.98
CA GLU A 199 0.88 17.84 19.33
C GLU A 199 2.10 18.77 19.30
N GLU A 200 3.13 18.42 18.53
CA GLU A 200 4.37 19.21 18.34
C GLU A 200 4.08 20.62 17.82
N THR A 201 3.10 20.79 16.92
CA THR A 201 2.78 22.10 16.32
C THR A 201 1.66 22.86 17.05
N LYS A 202 1.05 22.30 18.10
CA LYS A 202 -0.14 22.81 18.81
C LYS A 202 -1.32 23.15 17.88
N LYS A 203 -1.35 22.59 16.66
CA LYS A 203 -2.44 22.79 15.68
C LYS A 203 -3.42 21.64 15.83
N LYS A 204 -4.72 21.90 15.65
CA LYS A 204 -5.73 20.83 15.56
C LYS A 204 -5.28 19.79 14.52
N PRO A 205 -5.47 18.49 14.77
CA PRO A 205 -5.13 17.47 13.78
C PRO A 205 -5.93 17.75 12.50
N PRO A 206 -5.34 17.51 11.32
CA PRO A 206 -6.04 17.77 10.06
C PRO A 206 -7.35 16.98 10.03
N GLN A 207 -8.42 17.65 9.61
CA GLN A 207 -9.71 16.99 9.36
C GLN A 207 -9.49 15.88 8.32
N TRP A 208 -10.17 14.74 8.50
CA TRP A 208 -9.95 13.51 7.72
C TRP A 208 -9.84 13.80 6.21
N LEU A 209 -8.66 13.55 5.64
CA LEU A 209 -8.46 13.56 4.21
C LEU A 209 -9.39 12.51 3.58
N SER A 210 -10.25 12.92 2.66
CA SER A 210 -11.03 11.98 1.85
C SER A 210 -10.10 11.06 1.05
N TRP A 211 -10.61 9.93 0.54
CA TRP A 211 -9.84 9.07 -0.37
C TRP A 211 -9.36 9.80 -1.63
N GLN A 212 -10.03 10.88 -2.04
CA GLN A 212 -9.52 11.78 -3.07
C GLN A 212 -8.34 12.59 -2.54
N GLU A 213 -8.44 13.27 -1.41
CA GLU A 213 -7.33 14.05 -0.83
C GLU A 213 -6.14 13.20 -0.38
N LEU A 214 -6.34 11.92 -0.05
CA LEU A 214 -5.28 10.95 0.26
C LEU A 214 -4.57 10.45 -1.01
N ALA A 215 -5.25 10.41 -2.16
CA ALA A 215 -4.68 10.08 -3.47
C ALA A 215 -4.19 11.32 -4.25
N ILE A 216 -4.60 12.52 -3.83
CA ILE A 216 -4.17 13.83 -4.32
C ILE A 216 -3.10 14.45 -3.40
N GLU A 217 -2.87 13.88 -2.20
CA GLU A 217 -1.75 14.22 -1.33
C GLU A 217 -0.47 14.08 -2.15
N GLN A 218 0.09 15.21 -2.57
CA GLN A 218 1.04 15.18 -3.69
C GLN A 218 2.25 14.33 -3.34
N PRO A 219 2.72 13.48 -4.27
CA PRO A 219 3.87 12.62 -4.03
C PRO A 219 5.03 13.48 -3.56
N TRP A 220 5.38 13.28 -2.30
CA TRP A 220 6.51 13.88 -1.62
C TRP A 220 7.79 13.70 -2.45
N CYS A 221 8.74 14.64 -2.36
CA CYS A 221 9.97 14.60 -3.17
C CYS A 221 10.85 13.35 -2.94
N THR A 222 10.58 12.59 -1.88
CA THR A 222 11.20 11.29 -1.56
C THR A 222 10.38 10.08 -2.01
N ASP A 223 9.23 10.26 -2.66
CA ASP A 223 8.44 9.17 -3.23
C ASP A 223 9.20 8.45 -4.36
N PRO A 224 9.43 7.13 -4.27
CA PRO A 224 10.02 6.38 -5.37
C PRO A 224 9.04 6.06 -6.50
N LEU A 225 7.74 5.94 -6.20
CA LEU A 225 6.71 5.62 -7.19
C LEU A 225 6.48 6.76 -8.18
N LEU A 226 6.89 7.98 -7.82
CA LEU A 226 6.89 9.13 -8.71
C LEU A 226 7.66 8.87 -10.02
N MET A 227 8.69 8.01 -10.01
CA MET A 227 9.45 7.62 -11.21
C MET A 227 8.64 6.80 -12.23
N ASN A 228 7.39 6.45 -11.90
CA ASN A 228 6.43 5.82 -12.79
C ASN A 228 5.53 6.83 -13.53
N SER A 229 5.58 8.12 -13.17
CA SER A 229 4.73 9.14 -13.78
C SER A 229 5.00 9.28 -15.28
N GLU A 230 3.92 9.38 -16.07
CA GLU A 230 3.97 9.51 -17.53
C GLU A 230 4.84 10.71 -17.95
N ASP A 231 4.74 11.83 -17.25
CA ASP A 231 5.50 13.05 -17.55
C ASP A 231 7.01 12.92 -17.28
N LEU A 232 7.46 12.01 -16.41
CA LEU A 232 8.89 11.68 -16.28
C LEU A 232 9.30 10.64 -17.33
N ARG A 233 8.54 9.54 -17.48
CA ARG A 233 8.83 8.47 -18.45
C ARG A 233 8.94 9.00 -19.89
N LEU A 234 8.08 9.95 -20.27
CA LEU A 234 8.06 10.57 -21.60
C LEU A 234 8.89 11.86 -21.71
N GLY A 235 9.67 12.24 -20.68
CA GLY A 235 10.57 13.41 -20.74
C GLY A 235 9.88 14.77 -20.80
N ARG A 236 8.58 14.86 -20.48
CA ARG A 236 7.84 16.14 -20.39
C ARG A 236 8.22 16.95 -19.15
N SER A 237 8.85 16.31 -18.18
CA SER A 237 9.34 16.86 -16.93
C SER A 237 10.63 16.13 -16.51
N CYS A 238 11.35 16.62 -15.49
CA CYS A 238 12.60 16.00 -15.06
C CYS A 238 12.81 16.12 -13.53
N SER A 239 13.02 14.97 -12.87
CA SER A 239 13.48 14.91 -11.48
C SER A 239 15.00 14.73 -11.47
N THR A 240 15.74 15.84 -11.54
CA THR A 240 17.20 15.81 -11.75
C THR A 240 18.00 15.07 -10.68
N GLY A 241 17.45 14.91 -9.47
CA GLY A 241 18.13 14.22 -8.37
C GLY A 241 17.85 12.72 -8.24
N ARG A 242 16.73 12.20 -8.79
CA ARG A 242 16.29 10.80 -8.59
C ARG A 242 15.75 10.10 -9.85
N GLY A 243 15.56 10.85 -10.93
CA GLY A 243 14.86 10.42 -12.14
C GLY A 243 15.70 9.67 -13.17
N LEU A 244 16.93 9.28 -12.85
CA LEU A 244 17.72 8.47 -13.78
C LEU A 244 17.23 7.02 -13.79
N ARG A 245 17.44 6.39 -14.94
CA ARG A 245 17.13 5.00 -15.24
C ARG A 245 18.31 4.41 -16.01
N ALA A 246 18.71 3.18 -15.70
CA ALA A 246 19.80 2.54 -16.42
C ALA A 246 19.71 1.02 -16.52
N THR A 247 20.49 0.44 -17.44
CA THR A 247 20.86 -0.98 -17.41
C THR A 247 22.02 -1.21 -16.44
N ALA A 248 22.06 -2.38 -15.79
CA ALA A 248 23.16 -2.74 -14.87
C ALA A 248 24.52 -2.73 -15.60
N ARG A 249 24.54 -3.27 -16.83
CA ARG A 249 25.67 -3.28 -17.75
C ARG A 249 26.23 -1.88 -18.00
N ALA A 250 25.39 -0.87 -18.21
CA ALA A 250 25.87 0.49 -18.49
C ALA A 250 26.46 1.19 -17.27
N LEU A 251 25.90 0.98 -16.07
CA LEU A 251 26.48 1.51 -14.84
C LEU A 251 27.87 0.92 -14.54
N CYS A 252 28.02 -0.40 -14.67
CA CYS A 252 29.34 -1.02 -14.51
C CYS A 252 30.34 -0.54 -15.58
N LYS A 253 29.89 -0.33 -16.83
CA LYS A 253 30.67 0.28 -17.93
C LYS A 253 31.20 1.67 -17.54
N LEU A 254 30.32 2.52 -17.00
CA LEU A 254 30.67 3.86 -16.53
C LEU A 254 31.74 3.80 -15.42
N LEU A 255 31.58 2.91 -14.44
CA LEU A 255 32.56 2.71 -13.36
C LEU A 255 33.88 2.06 -13.80
N THR A 256 33.91 1.34 -14.92
CA THR A 256 35.15 0.85 -15.55
C THR A 256 35.81 1.85 -16.51
N SER A 257 35.12 2.92 -16.89
CA SER A 257 35.61 3.83 -17.94
C SER A 257 36.72 4.76 -17.46
N ASP A 258 37.62 5.09 -18.37
CA ASP A 258 38.67 6.11 -18.25
C ASP A 258 38.14 7.55 -18.35
N ALA A 259 36.81 7.72 -18.42
CA ALA A 259 36.13 9.01 -18.48
C ALA A 259 36.47 9.94 -17.31
N ILE A 260 36.74 9.37 -16.13
CA ILE A 260 37.28 10.07 -14.96
C ILE A 260 38.78 9.78 -14.88
N PRO A 261 39.66 10.74 -15.19
CA PRO A 261 41.10 10.55 -15.06
C PRO A 261 41.51 10.14 -13.65
N GLU A 262 42.48 9.24 -13.55
CA GLU A 262 42.88 8.58 -12.30
C GLU A 262 43.23 9.57 -11.17
N ALA A 263 43.84 10.71 -11.51
CA ALA A 263 44.15 11.78 -10.57
C ALA A 263 42.88 12.44 -9.97
N MET A 264 41.84 12.69 -10.77
CA MET A 264 40.55 13.20 -10.30
C MET A 264 39.82 12.15 -9.47
N LEU A 265 39.85 10.87 -9.89
CA LEU A 265 39.28 9.77 -9.11
C LEU A 265 39.94 9.67 -7.73
N LYS A 266 41.28 9.62 -7.68
CA LYS A 266 42.07 9.66 -6.43
C LYS A 266 41.74 10.90 -5.59
N GLN A 267 41.64 12.09 -6.20
CA GLN A 267 41.25 13.32 -5.49
C GLN A 267 39.82 13.26 -4.95
N SER A 268 38.89 12.57 -5.62
CA SER A 268 37.50 12.40 -5.18
C SER A 268 37.35 11.40 -4.02
N LEU A 269 38.20 10.38 -3.96
CA LEU A 269 38.24 9.38 -2.88
C LEU A 269 39.08 9.85 -1.67
N ALA A 270 39.98 10.82 -1.88
CA ALA A 270 40.78 11.43 -0.82
C ALA A 270 39.94 12.29 0.16
N GLN A 271 40.41 12.33 1.41
CA GLN A 271 39.77 13.03 2.54
C GLN A 271 38.32 12.57 2.78
N PRO A 272 38.07 11.28 3.09
CA PRO A 272 36.74 10.77 3.36
C PRO A 272 36.08 11.54 4.52
N HIS A 273 34.79 11.86 4.36
CA HIS A 273 33.94 12.38 5.45
C HIS A 273 33.09 11.26 6.01
N ARG A 274 32.86 11.23 7.32
CA ARG A 274 31.92 10.30 7.95
C ARG A 274 30.63 11.04 8.28
N LEU A 275 29.55 10.67 7.59
CA LEU A 275 28.23 11.26 7.76
C LEU A 275 27.73 11.06 9.20
N ARG A 276 27.24 12.17 9.79
CA ARG A 276 26.35 12.14 10.94
C ARG A 276 24.91 12.01 10.44
N VAL A 277 24.10 11.24 11.16
CA VAL A 277 22.73 10.86 10.81
C VAL A 277 21.83 11.06 12.01
N ALA A 278 20.62 11.57 11.80
CA ALA A 278 19.71 11.88 12.91
C ALA A 278 19.01 10.64 13.49
N SER A 279 18.90 9.54 12.72
CA SER A 279 18.21 8.32 13.13
C SER A 279 18.72 7.08 12.38
N LEU A 280 18.33 5.90 12.90
CA LEU A 280 18.45 4.60 12.25
C LEU A 280 17.83 4.61 10.83
N GLU A 281 16.60 5.13 10.69
CA GLU A 281 15.91 5.25 9.40
C GLU A 281 16.69 6.09 8.37
N GLU A 282 17.41 7.13 8.82
CA GLU A 282 18.25 7.95 7.93
C GLU A 282 19.57 7.25 7.56
N TRP A 283 20.16 6.46 8.47
CA TRP A 283 21.30 5.59 8.16
C TRP A 283 20.95 4.49 7.15
N GLU A 284 19.77 3.88 7.28
CA GLU A 284 19.27 2.92 6.29
C GLU A 284 18.95 3.58 4.95
N ALA A 285 18.39 4.79 4.95
CA ALA A 285 18.23 5.60 3.74
C ALA A 285 19.57 5.95 3.06
N CYS A 286 20.68 5.98 3.80
CA CYS A 286 22.05 6.08 3.26
C CYS A 286 22.65 4.73 2.83
N GLY A 287 21.82 3.69 2.64
CA GLY A 287 22.28 2.36 2.22
C GLY A 287 23.16 1.66 3.28
N ARG A 288 23.02 2.05 4.56
CA ARG A 288 23.85 1.67 5.71
C ARG A 288 25.32 2.10 5.64
N CYS A 289 25.72 2.87 4.63
CA CYS A 289 27.06 3.45 4.52
C CYS A 289 27.13 4.86 5.16
N LEU A 290 28.17 5.12 5.96
CA LEU A 290 28.44 6.45 6.54
C LEU A 290 29.73 7.11 6.01
N ASP A 291 30.69 6.36 5.48
CA ASP A 291 31.94 6.91 4.97
C ASP A 291 31.76 7.32 3.50
N VAL A 292 31.98 8.61 3.18
CA VAL A 292 31.74 9.18 1.85
C VAL A 292 32.95 9.93 1.30
N GLY A 293 33.22 9.72 0.01
CA GLY A 293 34.09 10.55 -0.82
C GLY A 293 33.32 11.73 -1.42
N ALA A 294 33.97 12.48 -2.31
CA ALA A 294 33.31 13.52 -3.10
C ALA A 294 32.46 12.87 -4.22
N GLY A 295 31.21 12.52 -3.88
CA GLY A 295 30.24 11.96 -4.82
C GLY A 295 30.16 10.43 -4.79
N TRP A 296 30.72 9.80 -3.75
CA TRP A 296 30.79 8.35 -3.60
C TRP A 296 30.48 7.93 -2.17
N GLN A 297 29.78 6.81 -1.99
CA GLN A 297 29.87 6.01 -0.77
C GLN A 297 31.13 5.14 -0.85
N LEU A 298 31.82 4.97 0.28
CA LEU A 298 33.06 4.22 0.39
C LEU A 298 32.79 2.91 1.13
N LEU A 299 32.87 1.80 0.41
CA LEU A 299 32.47 0.48 0.89
C LEU A 299 33.71 -0.32 1.26
N LYS A 300 33.68 -0.97 2.43
CA LYS A 300 34.80 -1.79 2.92
C LYS A 300 34.52 -3.26 2.69
N PHE A 301 35.58 -3.97 2.36
CA PHE A 301 35.62 -5.40 2.17
C PHE A 301 36.89 -5.93 2.84
N THR A 302 36.84 -7.12 3.43
CA THR A 302 38.01 -7.88 3.82
C THR A 302 38.24 -8.97 2.77
N ARG A 303 39.45 -9.13 2.25
CA ARG A 303 39.80 -10.23 1.34
C ARG A 303 39.67 -11.59 2.02
N LEU A 304 39.06 -12.57 1.35
CA LEU A 304 38.90 -13.94 1.85
C LEU A 304 40.21 -14.75 1.83
N ASP A 305 41.16 -14.39 0.97
CA ASP A 305 42.46 -15.08 0.84
C ASP A 305 43.54 -14.52 1.78
N SER A 306 43.58 -13.20 2.01
CA SER A 306 44.62 -12.54 2.81
C SER A 306 44.17 -11.87 4.10
N GLY A 307 42.86 -11.62 4.29
CA GLY A 307 42.35 -10.82 5.40
C GLY A 307 42.60 -9.30 5.28
N GLU A 308 43.05 -8.81 4.12
CA GLU A 308 43.38 -7.41 3.87
C GLU A 308 42.11 -6.53 3.64
N GLU A 309 42.09 -5.31 4.19
CA GLU A 309 41.01 -4.32 3.94
C GLU A 309 41.11 -3.76 2.51
N VAL A 310 40.17 -4.14 1.66
CA VAL A 310 39.97 -3.59 0.31
C VAL A 310 38.84 -2.56 0.34
N ARG A 311 39.08 -1.38 -0.24
CA ARG A 311 38.07 -0.33 -0.39
C ARG A 311 37.51 -0.30 -1.80
N GLY A 312 36.19 -0.38 -1.88
CA GLY A 312 35.42 -0.03 -3.07
C GLY A 312 34.79 1.35 -2.96
N TYR A 313 34.32 1.88 -4.10
CA TYR A 313 33.55 3.11 -4.18
C TYR A 313 32.30 2.90 -5.03
N GLY A 314 31.21 3.58 -4.71
CA GLY A 314 29.93 3.36 -5.37
C GLY A 314 28.79 4.20 -4.81
N HIS A 315 27.57 3.69 -4.93
CA HIS A 315 26.36 4.14 -4.24
C HIS A 315 25.45 2.93 -3.96
N VAL A 316 24.71 3.02 -2.85
CA VAL A 316 23.60 2.14 -2.46
C VAL A 316 22.38 3.03 -2.20
N ASP A 317 21.27 2.76 -2.88
CA ASP A 317 19.97 3.41 -2.65
C ASP A 317 19.27 2.76 -1.47
N GLY A 318 19.16 3.50 -0.36
CA GLY A 318 18.42 3.05 0.82
C GLY A 318 16.90 3.00 0.64
N THR A 319 16.35 3.31 -0.55
CA THR A 319 14.93 3.15 -0.86
C THR A 319 14.60 1.72 -1.30
N THR A 320 15.31 1.19 -2.31
CA THR A 320 15.10 -0.13 -2.94
C THR A 320 16.13 -1.19 -2.55
N GLY A 321 17.27 -0.79 -1.97
CA GLY A 321 18.45 -1.65 -1.84
C GLY A 321 19.29 -1.76 -3.12
N SER A 322 18.89 -1.14 -4.23
CA SER A 322 19.71 -1.10 -5.45
C SER A 322 21.10 -0.53 -5.17
N ALA A 323 22.13 -1.07 -5.81
CA ALA A 323 23.50 -0.70 -5.57
C ALA A 323 24.38 -0.79 -6.83
N VAL A 324 25.41 0.05 -6.90
CA VAL A 324 26.45 -0.02 -7.92
C VAL A 324 27.79 0.37 -7.32
N LEU A 325 28.83 -0.46 -7.55
CA LEU A 325 30.15 -0.29 -6.96
C LEU A 325 31.29 -0.77 -7.84
N ARG A 326 32.46 -0.18 -7.61
CA ARG A 326 33.77 -0.57 -8.14
C ARG A 326 34.64 -1.02 -6.97
N VAL A 327 35.30 -2.16 -7.11
CA VAL A 327 36.44 -2.61 -6.30
C VAL A 327 37.67 -2.72 -7.21
N PRO A 328 38.89 -2.92 -6.68
CA PRO A 328 40.03 -3.31 -7.51
C PRO A 328 39.67 -4.52 -8.40
N GLY A 329 40.02 -4.46 -9.69
CA GLY A 329 39.63 -5.45 -10.69
C GLY A 329 38.17 -5.37 -11.16
N ALA A 330 37.19 -5.52 -10.25
CA ALA A 330 35.79 -5.80 -10.59
C ALA A 330 34.78 -4.65 -10.35
N SER A 331 33.68 -4.66 -11.11
CA SER A 331 32.52 -3.77 -10.92
C SER A 331 31.25 -4.60 -10.79
N ALA A 332 30.37 -4.22 -9.87
CA ALA A 332 29.09 -4.88 -9.63
C ALA A 332 27.94 -3.88 -9.63
N ALA A 333 26.78 -4.29 -10.15
CA ALA A 333 25.54 -3.53 -10.12
C ALA A 333 24.35 -4.47 -9.87
N VAL A 334 23.52 -4.13 -8.90
CA VAL A 334 22.29 -4.85 -8.53
C VAL A 334 21.17 -3.82 -8.56
N LEU A 335 20.21 -3.98 -9.47
CA LEU A 335 19.13 -3.00 -9.68
C LEU A 335 17.77 -3.65 -9.39
N LEU A 336 17.02 -3.04 -8.47
CA LEU A 336 15.78 -3.55 -7.90
C LEU A 336 14.65 -2.54 -8.11
N THR A 337 13.44 -3.04 -8.38
CA THR A 337 12.23 -2.21 -8.53
C THR A 337 11.36 -2.16 -7.28
N CYS A 338 11.63 -3.01 -6.28
CA CYS A 338 10.86 -3.08 -5.05
C CYS A 338 11.27 -1.97 -4.08
N VAL A 339 10.31 -1.25 -3.49
CA VAL A 339 10.55 -0.06 -2.64
C VAL A 339 10.25 -0.28 -1.15
N ASP A 340 9.93 -1.51 -0.75
CA ASP A 340 9.55 -1.84 0.62
C ASP A 340 10.74 -1.98 1.54
N LYS A 341 10.54 -1.67 2.83
CA LYS A 341 11.60 -1.69 3.86
C LYS A 341 12.36 -3.02 3.85
N ASP A 342 11.63 -4.12 3.88
CA ASP A 342 12.20 -5.48 3.98
C ASP A 342 12.98 -5.87 2.71
N SER A 343 12.56 -5.38 1.54
CA SER A 343 13.24 -5.66 0.26
C SER A 343 14.61 -5.00 0.13
N ARG A 344 14.92 -3.97 0.93
CA ARG A 344 16.20 -3.24 0.87
C ARG A 344 17.40 -4.15 1.17
N HIS A 345 17.21 -5.18 1.98
CA HIS A 345 18.28 -6.11 2.33
C HIS A 345 18.65 -7.04 1.17
N ALA A 346 17.74 -7.33 0.24
CA ALA A 346 18.01 -8.20 -0.90
C ALA A 346 19.19 -7.69 -1.76
N GLY A 347 19.38 -6.37 -1.87
CA GLY A 347 20.54 -5.80 -2.55
C GLY A 347 21.87 -6.03 -1.82
N HIS A 348 21.89 -5.93 -0.48
CA HIS A 348 23.06 -6.27 0.33
C HIS A 348 23.37 -7.77 0.30
N GLU A 349 22.36 -8.64 0.34
CA GLU A 349 22.54 -10.10 0.23
C GLU A 349 23.12 -10.49 -1.14
N LEU A 350 22.53 -9.98 -2.24
CA LEU A 350 23.03 -10.22 -3.60
C LEU A 350 24.46 -9.69 -3.77
N LEU A 351 24.78 -8.51 -3.25
CA LEU A 351 26.16 -8.02 -3.24
C LEU A 351 27.10 -8.84 -2.36
N THR A 352 26.62 -9.49 -1.30
CA THR A 352 27.43 -10.39 -0.46
C THR A 352 27.82 -11.66 -1.22
N VAL A 353 26.88 -12.23 -1.98
CA VAL A 353 27.15 -13.36 -2.87
C VAL A 353 28.14 -12.95 -3.97
N ILE A 354 27.89 -11.83 -4.66
CA ILE A 354 28.79 -11.32 -5.72
C ILE A 354 30.19 -11.03 -5.17
N ALA A 355 30.30 -10.36 -4.03
CA ALA A 355 31.59 -10.07 -3.40
C ALA A 355 32.33 -11.37 -3.02
N SER A 356 31.63 -12.37 -2.48
CA SER A 356 32.23 -13.65 -2.09
C SER A 356 32.83 -14.39 -3.28
N HIS A 357 32.16 -14.38 -4.44
CA HIS A 357 32.71 -14.90 -5.70
C HIS A 357 33.92 -14.11 -6.23
N LEU A 358 34.05 -12.83 -5.85
CA LEU A 358 35.23 -12.00 -6.14
C LEU A 358 36.35 -12.15 -5.08
N GLY A 359 36.23 -13.10 -4.15
CA GLY A 359 37.20 -13.29 -3.06
C GLY A 359 37.10 -12.22 -1.96
N LEU A 360 35.97 -11.54 -1.82
CA LEU A 360 35.76 -10.42 -0.91
C LEU A 360 34.59 -10.66 0.06
N LYS A 361 34.83 -10.49 1.37
CA LYS A 361 33.78 -10.39 2.37
C LYS A 361 33.42 -8.93 2.59
N PRO A 362 32.20 -8.46 2.28
CA PRO A 362 31.81 -7.08 2.54
C PRO A 362 31.64 -6.82 4.04
N GLU A 363 31.98 -5.60 4.46
CA GLU A 363 31.79 -5.12 5.83
C GLU A 363 30.54 -4.24 5.90
N TRP A 364 29.39 -4.83 5.57
CA TRP A 364 28.12 -4.18 5.85
C TRP A 364 28.00 -3.97 7.36
N HIS A 365 27.75 -2.74 7.76
CA HIS A 365 27.22 -2.46 9.08
C HIS A 365 25.78 -3.01 9.11
N LEU A 366 25.61 -4.28 9.50
CA LEU A 366 24.29 -4.87 9.75
C LEU A 366 23.75 -4.36 11.09
N ASP A 367 24.62 -4.30 12.10
CA ASP A 367 24.37 -3.59 13.35
C ASP A 367 24.48 -2.06 13.16
N PRO A 368 23.64 -1.26 13.85
CA PRO A 368 23.75 0.20 13.82
C PRO A 368 25.08 0.68 14.43
N PRO A 369 25.86 1.54 13.73
CA PRO A 369 27.10 2.07 14.28
C PRO A 369 26.89 2.81 15.61
N LYS A 370 27.76 2.55 16.59
CA LYS A 370 27.72 3.19 17.92
C LYS A 370 27.63 4.71 17.79
N GLY A 371 26.52 5.28 18.25
CA GLY A 371 26.21 6.71 18.16
C GLY A 371 25.12 7.10 17.16
N VAL A 372 24.64 6.18 16.31
CA VAL A 372 23.40 6.37 15.54
C VAL A 372 22.20 6.27 16.49
N PRO A 373 21.32 7.28 16.60
CA PRO A 373 20.13 7.20 17.44
C PRO A 373 19.09 6.23 16.85
N GLU A 374 18.43 5.41 17.67
CA GLU A 374 17.31 4.55 17.21
C GLU A 374 16.18 5.36 16.55
N ARG A 375 15.92 6.56 17.09
CA ARG A 375 14.87 7.48 16.64
C ARG A 375 15.45 8.89 16.54
N ALA A 376 14.92 9.66 15.59
CA ALA A 376 15.27 11.06 15.45
C ALA A 376 14.96 11.81 16.75
N VAL A 377 15.95 12.52 17.29
CA VAL A 377 15.74 13.40 18.45
C VAL A 377 14.84 14.55 18.01
N THR A 378 13.57 14.50 18.41
CA THR A 378 12.58 15.55 18.17
C THR A 378 12.92 16.77 19.03
N GLY A 379 13.80 17.62 18.49
CA GLY A 379 14.37 18.76 19.18
C GLY A 379 13.31 19.82 19.53
N ALA A 380 12.72 19.70 20.71
CA ALA A 380 11.96 20.75 21.36
C ALA A 380 12.87 21.97 21.56
N ALA A 381 12.67 23.00 20.74
CA ALA A 381 13.53 24.18 20.70
C ALA A 381 13.24 25.16 21.84
N GLY A 382 13.62 24.76 23.06
CA GLY A 382 13.81 25.65 24.21
C GLY A 382 12.59 25.89 25.11
N GLU A 383 12.55 25.15 26.23
CA GLU A 383 12.15 25.69 27.53
C GLU A 383 12.92 24.96 28.65
N GLY A 384 12.94 25.50 29.87
CA GLY A 384 13.96 25.22 30.88
C GLY A 384 13.89 23.86 31.60
N PRO A 385 14.96 23.46 32.33
CA PRO A 385 15.06 22.14 32.93
C PRO A 385 14.35 22.02 34.29
N LEU A 386 13.39 21.10 34.39
CA LEU A 386 13.01 20.43 35.62
C LEU A 386 12.99 18.92 35.35
N GLY A 387 13.88 18.18 36.00
CA GLY A 387 14.05 16.74 35.79
C GLY A 387 13.26 15.89 36.79
N LEU A 388 12.85 14.70 36.35
CA LEU A 388 12.51 13.55 37.19
C LEU A 388 12.97 12.27 36.46
N GLY A 389 13.34 11.24 37.23
CA GLY A 389 14.13 10.12 36.70
C GLY A 389 13.36 9.13 35.83
N ALA A 390 14.00 8.63 34.77
CA ALA A 390 13.51 7.52 33.96
C ALA A 390 13.94 6.17 34.56
N ALA A 391 12.98 5.25 34.76
CA ALA A 391 13.25 3.85 35.06
C ALA A 391 13.48 3.05 33.77
N SER A 392 14.40 2.10 33.79
CA SER A 392 14.72 1.26 32.62
C SER A 392 13.88 -0.03 32.61
N PRO A 393 13.21 -0.39 31.51
CA PRO A 393 12.55 -1.67 31.35
C PRO A 393 13.51 -2.71 30.76
N THR A 394 13.83 -3.75 31.53
CA THR A 394 14.56 -4.93 31.05
C THR A 394 13.59 -6.04 30.63
N SER A 395 13.54 -6.37 29.34
CA SER A 395 12.93 -7.62 28.85
C SER A 395 13.60 -8.09 27.57
N GLY A 396 14.32 -9.21 27.64
CA GLY A 396 14.87 -9.89 26.48
C GLY A 396 13.92 -10.96 25.96
N ALA A 397 13.64 -10.96 24.66
CA ALA A 397 12.98 -12.05 23.94
C ALA A 397 13.74 -12.27 22.62
N SER A 398 14.12 -13.52 22.33
CA SER A 398 14.93 -13.84 21.15
C SER A 398 14.06 -13.99 19.90
N PRO A 399 14.41 -13.42 18.72
CA PRO A 399 13.56 -13.45 17.53
C PRO A 399 13.41 -14.81 16.83
N GLY A 400 14.25 -15.80 17.16
CA GLY A 400 14.52 -16.95 16.29
C GLY A 400 13.32 -17.84 15.93
N GLY A 401 12.30 -17.96 16.80
CA GLY A 401 11.21 -18.92 16.62
C GLY A 401 10.17 -18.58 15.54
N SER A 402 10.22 -17.39 14.93
CA SER A 402 9.16 -16.90 14.04
C SER A 402 9.20 -17.52 12.64
N VAL A 403 10.39 -17.64 12.04
CA VAL A 403 10.58 -17.99 10.62
C VAL A 403 10.29 -19.47 10.37
N GLU A 404 10.80 -20.35 11.22
CA GLU A 404 10.62 -21.81 11.11
C GLU A 404 9.13 -22.20 11.20
N GLN A 405 8.38 -21.56 12.10
CA GLN A 405 6.93 -21.71 12.17
C GLN A 405 6.18 -21.08 10.98
N ALA A 406 6.77 -20.15 10.24
CA ALA A 406 6.17 -19.62 9.00
C ALA A 406 6.33 -20.62 7.85
N VAL A 407 7.52 -21.20 7.67
CA VAL A 407 7.80 -22.23 6.64
C VAL A 407 6.87 -23.44 6.79
N LEU A 408 6.80 -24.03 7.99
CA LEU A 408 5.94 -25.19 8.26
C LEU A 408 4.44 -24.94 8.00
N ARG A 409 3.97 -23.69 8.16
CA ARG A 409 2.59 -23.31 7.80
C ARG A 409 2.39 -23.21 6.29
N LEU A 410 3.38 -22.70 5.57
CA LEU A 410 3.35 -22.55 4.11
C LEU A 410 3.33 -23.92 3.42
N GLU A 411 4.20 -24.85 3.86
CA GLU A 411 4.23 -26.23 3.36
C GLU A 411 2.89 -26.95 3.55
N ALA A 412 2.28 -26.81 4.73
CA ALA A 412 0.96 -27.35 5.01
C ALA A 412 -0.16 -26.68 4.19
N GLN A 413 0.01 -25.44 3.71
CA GLN A 413 -0.94 -24.80 2.78
C GLN A 413 -0.75 -25.32 1.35
N VAL A 414 0.49 -25.49 0.87
CA VAL A 414 0.80 -26.05 -0.44
C VAL A 414 0.29 -27.49 -0.58
N ALA A 415 0.47 -28.33 0.45
CA ALA A 415 -0.03 -29.71 0.44
C ALA A 415 -1.55 -29.79 0.23
N ARG A 416 -2.34 -29.00 0.98
CA ARG A 416 -3.81 -28.93 0.83
C ARG A 416 -4.24 -28.36 -0.52
N LEU A 417 -3.46 -27.45 -1.11
CA LEU A 417 -3.75 -26.91 -2.44
C LEU A 417 -3.54 -27.98 -3.52
N ALA A 418 -2.47 -28.77 -3.42
CA ALA A 418 -2.22 -29.89 -4.33
C ALA A 418 -3.30 -30.98 -4.24
N GLU A 419 -3.75 -31.30 -3.03
CA GLU A 419 -4.86 -32.24 -2.79
C GLU A 419 -6.19 -31.73 -3.37
N ALA A 420 -6.52 -30.45 -3.16
CA ALA A 420 -7.73 -29.83 -3.72
C ALA A 420 -7.71 -29.73 -5.25
N LEU A 421 -6.53 -29.59 -5.87
CA LEU A 421 -6.37 -29.62 -7.33
C LEU A 421 -6.45 -31.06 -7.88
N GLY A 422 -5.90 -32.05 -7.17
CA GLY A 422 -6.03 -33.46 -7.52
C GLY A 422 -7.47 -33.99 -7.46
N ALA A 423 -8.32 -33.38 -6.62
CA ALA A 423 -9.75 -33.71 -6.52
C ALA A 423 -10.59 -33.23 -7.74
N GLN A 424 -10.07 -32.37 -8.61
CA GLN A 424 -10.78 -31.91 -9.82
C GLN A 424 -10.54 -32.86 -11.00
N GLY A 425 -11.27 -33.98 -11.00
CA GLY A 425 -11.34 -34.89 -12.15
C GLY A 425 -11.82 -34.18 -13.44
N PRO A 426 -11.41 -34.67 -14.63
CA PRO A 426 -11.65 -33.98 -15.89
C PRO A 426 -13.16 -33.83 -16.18
N ALA A 427 -13.59 -32.60 -16.42
CA ALA A 427 -15.00 -32.28 -16.66
C ALA A 427 -15.52 -32.97 -17.93
N ALA A 428 -16.55 -33.81 -17.77
CA ALA A 428 -17.25 -34.42 -18.89
C ALA A 428 -17.94 -33.35 -19.76
N LYS A 429 -17.87 -33.48 -21.08
CA LYS A 429 -18.62 -32.61 -22.00
C LYS A 429 -20.13 -32.83 -21.83
N PRO A 430 -20.96 -31.76 -21.84
CA PRO A 430 -22.40 -31.92 -21.87
C PRO A 430 -22.83 -32.55 -23.21
N GLY A 431 -23.57 -33.65 -23.16
CA GLY A 431 -24.22 -34.24 -24.32
C GLY A 431 -25.58 -33.58 -24.59
N GLU A 432 -25.94 -33.40 -25.84
CA GLU A 432 -27.25 -32.88 -26.23
C GLU A 432 -28.35 -33.96 -26.12
N GLY A 433 -29.55 -33.55 -25.70
CA GLY A 433 -30.79 -34.26 -26.02
C GLY A 433 -31.48 -35.06 -24.91
N SER A 434 -32.26 -34.38 -24.06
CA SER A 434 -33.61 -34.85 -23.68
C SER A 434 -34.45 -33.73 -23.05
N PRO A 435 -35.69 -33.45 -23.52
CA PRO A 435 -36.57 -32.46 -22.91
C PRO A 435 -37.31 -33.06 -21.70
N LEU A 436 -36.67 -33.03 -20.53
CA LEU A 436 -37.29 -33.44 -19.26
C LEU A 436 -38.14 -32.32 -18.63
N ALA A 437 -39.15 -32.74 -17.88
CA ALA A 437 -40.26 -31.90 -17.45
C ALA A 437 -39.88 -30.79 -16.45
N GLY A 438 -40.53 -29.62 -16.60
CA GLY A 438 -40.81 -28.70 -15.50
C GLY A 438 -39.60 -28.22 -14.70
N THR A 439 -38.60 -27.62 -15.35
CA THR A 439 -37.58 -26.84 -14.66
C THR A 439 -38.25 -25.72 -13.86
N SER A 440 -38.08 -25.70 -12.54
CA SER A 440 -38.63 -24.64 -11.67
C SER A 440 -38.12 -23.26 -12.11
N ASP A 441 -39.02 -22.28 -12.18
CA ASP A 441 -38.75 -20.88 -12.57
C ASP A 441 -37.68 -20.17 -11.70
N LEU A 442 -37.30 -20.78 -10.58
CA LEU A 442 -36.21 -20.32 -9.71
C LEU A 442 -34.81 -20.63 -10.29
N ALA A 443 -34.69 -21.68 -11.11
CA ALA A 443 -33.41 -22.19 -11.60
C ALA A 443 -32.84 -21.29 -12.73
N GLY A 444 -31.59 -20.85 -12.56
CA GLY A 444 -30.95 -19.94 -13.50
C GLY A 444 -29.72 -19.23 -12.93
N CYS A 445 -29.14 -18.34 -13.72
CA CYS A 445 -28.12 -17.40 -13.27
C CYS A 445 -28.68 -15.97 -13.35
N TRP A 446 -28.46 -15.18 -12.30
CA TRP A 446 -29.18 -13.94 -12.04
C TRP A 446 -28.19 -12.86 -11.55
N THR A 447 -28.24 -11.66 -12.13
CA THR A 447 -27.39 -10.51 -11.75
C THR A 447 -28.21 -9.43 -11.04
N SER A 448 -27.76 -8.97 -9.86
CA SER A 448 -28.43 -7.91 -9.10
C SER A 448 -28.50 -6.59 -9.89
N ALA A 449 -29.71 -6.05 -10.05
CA ALA A 449 -29.99 -4.82 -10.79
C ALA A 449 -30.36 -3.65 -9.86
N GLU A 450 -31.28 -3.87 -8.92
CA GLU A 450 -31.85 -2.86 -8.02
C GLU A 450 -31.92 -3.41 -6.58
N VAL A 451 -31.81 -2.57 -5.55
CA VAL A 451 -31.98 -2.99 -4.14
C VAL A 451 -32.78 -1.94 -3.37
N GLU A 452 -33.95 -2.35 -2.88
CA GLU A 452 -34.88 -1.55 -2.08
C GLU A 452 -34.71 -1.86 -0.58
N GLY A 453 -35.07 -0.92 0.30
CA GLY A 453 -34.91 -1.05 1.76
C GLY A 453 -33.46 -1.03 2.28
N LEU A 454 -32.45 -1.15 1.40
CA LEU A 454 -31.03 -1.19 1.78
C LEU A 454 -30.60 0.02 2.62
N GLU A 455 -31.07 1.23 2.30
CA GLU A 455 -30.76 2.42 3.10
C GLU A 455 -31.38 2.35 4.50
N GLU A 456 -32.56 1.77 4.66
CA GLU A 456 -33.22 1.63 5.97
C GLU A 456 -32.47 0.64 6.86
N ILE A 457 -32.01 -0.49 6.30
CA ILE A 457 -31.11 -1.43 7.00
C ILE A 457 -29.82 -0.71 7.41
N LEU A 458 -29.18 0.00 6.48
CA LEU A 458 -27.89 0.64 6.73
C LEU A 458 -27.99 1.84 7.68
N ASP A 459 -29.12 2.53 7.74
CA ASP A 459 -29.37 3.63 8.69
C ASP A 459 -29.83 3.15 10.07
N ALA A 460 -30.62 2.06 10.15
CA ALA A 460 -30.93 1.41 11.43
C ALA A 460 -29.67 0.85 12.11
N LEU A 461 -28.75 0.29 11.31
CA LEU A 461 -27.41 -0.11 11.75
C LEU A 461 -26.43 1.08 11.84
N ASN A 462 -26.85 2.29 11.44
CA ASN A 462 -26.07 3.52 11.24
C ASN A 462 -24.63 3.25 10.79
N VAL A 463 -24.54 2.58 9.64
CA VAL A 463 -23.32 2.26 8.91
C VAL A 463 -22.66 3.57 8.47
N PRO A 464 -21.34 3.75 8.64
CA PRO A 464 -20.66 4.98 8.22
C PRO A 464 -20.89 5.30 6.74
N ALA A 465 -20.97 6.59 6.40
CA ALA A 465 -21.30 7.05 5.04
C ALA A 465 -20.41 6.43 3.94
N MET A 466 -19.12 6.17 4.24
CA MET A 466 -18.21 5.45 3.35
C MET A 466 -18.71 4.02 3.05
N ALA A 467 -19.10 3.27 4.08
CA ALA A 467 -19.60 1.90 3.94
C ALA A 467 -20.99 1.86 3.30
N ARG A 468 -21.85 2.88 3.51
CA ARG A 468 -23.10 3.07 2.73
C ARG A 468 -22.83 3.30 1.25
N ALA A 469 -21.94 4.23 0.90
CA ALA A 469 -21.56 4.51 -0.50
C ALA A 469 -20.87 3.32 -1.18
N LEU A 470 -20.20 2.47 -0.39
CA LEU A 470 -19.63 1.20 -0.84
C LEU A 470 -20.69 0.10 -1.01
N ALA A 471 -21.69 0.00 -0.13
CA ALA A 471 -22.80 -0.97 -0.23
C ALA A 471 -23.63 -0.74 -1.51
N LYS A 472 -23.91 0.52 -1.85
CA LYS A 472 -24.52 0.93 -3.13
C LYS A 472 -23.69 0.59 -4.39
N ARG A 473 -22.48 0.05 -4.22
CA ARG A 473 -21.57 -0.38 -5.29
C ARG A 473 -21.25 -1.88 -5.24
N MET A 474 -21.95 -2.63 -4.38
CA MET A 474 -22.05 -4.08 -4.50
C MET A 474 -22.81 -4.47 -5.76
N ARG A 475 -22.46 -5.61 -6.34
CA ARG A 475 -23.26 -6.39 -7.27
C ARG A 475 -23.13 -7.85 -6.88
N ARG A 476 -24.26 -8.48 -6.57
CA ARG A 476 -24.37 -9.91 -6.23
C ARG A 476 -24.84 -10.64 -7.48
N THR A 477 -24.14 -11.69 -7.89
CA THR A 477 -24.71 -12.68 -8.80
C THR A 477 -25.19 -13.88 -7.99
N LEU A 478 -26.30 -14.47 -8.42
CA LEU A 478 -26.89 -15.67 -7.85
C LEU A 478 -27.00 -16.72 -8.96
N ARG A 479 -26.48 -17.92 -8.73
CA ARG A 479 -26.78 -19.09 -9.55
C ARG A 479 -27.54 -20.08 -8.68
N VAL A 480 -28.76 -20.41 -9.12
CA VAL A 480 -29.66 -21.33 -8.42
C VAL A 480 -29.89 -22.54 -9.31
N GLU A 481 -29.65 -23.72 -8.77
CA GLU A 481 -29.92 -25.00 -9.44
C GLU A 481 -30.87 -25.80 -8.56
N VAL A 482 -32.00 -26.23 -9.10
CA VAL A 482 -33.07 -26.93 -8.37
C VAL A 482 -33.28 -28.31 -9.02
N ALA A 483 -33.13 -29.37 -8.24
CA ALA A 483 -33.28 -30.76 -8.66
C ALA A 483 -34.20 -31.49 -7.67
N GLY A 484 -35.51 -31.35 -7.87
CA GLY A 484 -36.51 -31.72 -6.85
C GLY A 484 -36.33 -30.86 -5.60
N ASP A 485 -36.14 -31.49 -4.45
CA ASP A 485 -35.85 -30.80 -3.19
C ASP A 485 -34.36 -30.52 -2.95
N HIS A 486 -33.46 -30.93 -3.85
CA HIS A 486 -32.05 -30.53 -3.76
C HIS A 486 -31.83 -29.17 -4.42
N VAL A 487 -31.18 -28.25 -3.70
CA VAL A 487 -30.86 -26.91 -4.18
C VAL A 487 -29.36 -26.66 -4.05
N THR A 488 -28.74 -26.19 -5.13
CA THR A 488 -27.43 -25.53 -5.09
C THR A 488 -27.65 -24.03 -5.25
N LEU A 489 -27.22 -23.25 -4.26
CA LEU A 489 -27.21 -21.80 -4.28
C LEU A 489 -25.77 -21.29 -4.26
N ALA A 490 -25.29 -20.79 -5.39
CA ALA A 490 -24.04 -20.06 -5.48
C ALA A 490 -24.30 -18.55 -5.44
N THR A 491 -23.57 -17.83 -4.60
CA THR A 491 -23.59 -16.37 -4.43
C THR A 491 -22.18 -15.83 -4.67
N THR A 492 -22.01 -14.96 -5.65
CA THR A 492 -20.75 -14.22 -5.84
C THR A 492 -20.99 -12.73 -5.62
N THR A 493 -20.44 -12.17 -4.54
CA THR A 493 -20.53 -10.73 -4.24
C THR A 493 -19.31 -10.01 -4.77
N THR A 494 -19.52 -9.10 -5.72
CA THR A 494 -18.49 -8.21 -6.26
C THR A 494 -18.73 -6.77 -5.80
N VAL A 495 -17.66 -6.00 -5.66
CA VAL A 495 -17.72 -4.57 -5.33
C VAL A 495 -16.91 -3.81 -6.35
N ALA A 496 -17.54 -2.85 -7.04
CA ALA A 496 -16.87 -1.99 -8.03
C ALA A 496 -15.96 -2.77 -9.02
N GLY A 497 -16.45 -3.92 -9.51
CA GLY A 497 -15.76 -4.79 -10.45
C GLY A 497 -14.72 -5.74 -9.83
N LYS A 498 -14.74 -5.92 -8.50
CA LYS A 498 -13.73 -6.69 -7.75
C LYS A 498 -14.44 -7.63 -6.76
N GLN A 499 -14.35 -8.93 -6.99
CA GLN A 499 -14.91 -10.00 -6.16
C GLN A 499 -14.46 -9.90 -4.68
N VAL A 500 -15.39 -10.10 -3.75
CA VAL A 500 -15.24 -9.95 -2.30
C VAL A 500 -15.71 -11.19 -1.54
N GLU A 501 -16.77 -11.85 -2.00
CA GLU A 501 -17.32 -13.09 -1.42
C GLU A 501 -17.69 -14.04 -2.57
N ASP A 502 -17.53 -15.33 -2.35
CA ASP A 502 -17.96 -16.38 -3.28
C ASP A 502 -18.31 -17.61 -2.45
N THR A 503 -19.59 -17.95 -2.38
CA THR A 503 -20.12 -19.01 -1.52
C THR A 503 -21.05 -19.91 -2.31
N THR A 504 -20.79 -21.21 -2.30
CA THR A 504 -21.68 -22.23 -2.90
C THR A 504 -22.21 -23.12 -1.79
N THR A 505 -23.51 -23.03 -1.53
CA THR A 505 -24.20 -23.85 -0.54
C THR A 505 -25.02 -24.92 -1.26
N ARG A 506 -24.94 -26.18 -0.80
CA ARG A 506 -25.76 -27.28 -1.28
C ARG A 506 -26.58 -27.81 -0.13
N PHE A 507 -27.89 -27.90 -0.30
CA PHE A 507 -28.80 -28.36 0.74
C PHE A 507 -30.00 -29.09 0.15
N ARG A 508 -30.76 -29.77 1.01
CA ARG A 508 -32.05 -30.35 0.69
C ARG A 508 -33.13 -29.61 1.47
N VAL A 509 -34.22 -29.26 0.80
CA VAL A 509 -35.32 -28.51 1.41
C VAL A 509 -35.98 -29.38 2.49
N GLY A 510 -36.19 -28.81 3.67
CA GLY A 510 -36.63 -29.50 4.89
C GLY A 510 -35.51 -30.01 5.80
N GLU A 511 -34.26 -30.10 5.30
CA GLU A 511 -33.10 -30.54 6.09
C GLU A 511 -32.21 -29.36 6.52
N PRO A 512 -31.50 -29.47 7.66
CA PRO A 512 -30.54 -28.46 8.08
C PRO A 512 -29.27 -28.50 7.22
N PHE A 513 -28.65 -27.34 7.01
CA PHE A 513 -27.42 -27.19 6.25
C PHE A 513 -26.45 -26.20 6.90
N GLU A 514 -25.18 -26.29 6.54
CA GLU A 514 -24.15 -25.32 6.92
C GLU A 514 -23.77 -24.42 5.73
N THR A 515 -23.45 -23.16 6.03
CA THR A 515 -22.97 -22.19 5.05
C THR A 515 -22.03 -21.18 5.73
N GLN A 516 -21.38 -20.33 4.94
CA GLN A 516 -20.66 -19.18 5.45
C GLN A 516 -21.33 -17.90 4.97
N GLN A 517 -21.47 -16.93 5.88
CA GLN A 517 -22.05 -15.62 5.61
C GLN A 517 -21.10 -14.56 6.17
N MET A 518 -20.54 -13.68 5.34
CA MET A 518 -19.59 -12.64 5.78
C MET A 518 -18.34 -13.18 6.52
N GLY A 519 -18.01 -14.47 6.33
CA GLY A 519 -16.90 -15.17 6.99
C GLY A 519 -17.21 -15.78 8.36
N THR A 520 -18.45 -15.72 8.86
CA THR A 520 -18.89 -16.54 10.00
C THR A 520 -19.57 -17.82 9.53
N ALA A 521 -19.44 -18.88 10.32
CA ALA A 521 -20.22 -20.11 10.13
C ALA A 521 -21.70 -19.85 10.46
N CYS A 522 -22.59 -20.48 9.71
CA CYS A 522 -24.03 -20.27 9.78
C CYS A 522 -24.75 -21.59 9.55
N HIS A 523 -25.69 -21.93 10.43
CA HIS A 523 -26.58 -23.08 10.27
C HIS A 523 -27.93 -22.60 9.74
N GLY A 524 -28.48 -23.26 8.73
CA GLY A 524 -29.74 -22.86 8.11
C GLY A 524 -30.69 -24.02 7.86
N VAL A 525 -31.95 -23.68 7.61
CA VAL A 525 -33.00 -24.61 7.16
C VAL A 525 -33.77 -23.94 6.02
N ALA A 526 -33.97 -24.67 4.93
CA ALA A 526 -34.74 -24.20 3.78
C ALA A 526 -36.13 -24.84 3.74
N ARG A 527 -37.15 -24.09 3.32
CA ARG A 527 -38.52 -24.56 3.09
C ARG A 527 -39.14 -23.91 1.85
N TRP A 528 -39.91 -24.68 1.09
CA TRP A 528 -40.85 -24.11 0.12
C TRP A 528 -42.02 -23.46 0.88
N GLY A 529 -42.55 -22.33 0.39
CA GLY A 529 -43.67 -21.67 1.05
C GLY A 529 -44.25 -20.47 0.29
N SER A 530 -45.08 -19.70 1.00
CA SER A 530 -45.62 -18.40 0.58
C SER A 530 -44.91 -17.27 1.31
N SER A 531 -44.87 -16.08 0.71
CA SER A 531 -44.67 -14.81 1.43
C SER A 531 -45.76 -14.53 2.47
N ASP A 532 -46.99 -14.97 2.19
CA ASP A 532 -48.21 -14.54 2.87
C ASP A 532 -48.70 -15.51 3.96
N GLY A 533 -47.99 -16.63 4.16
CA GLY A 533 -48.41 -17.70 5.08
C GLY A 533 -49.67 -18.49 4.67
N LYS A 534 -50.33 -18.11 3.56
CA LYS A 534 -51.45 -18.84 2.95
C LYS A 534 -50.92 -20.11 2.26
N GLN A 535 -51.79 -21.12 2.12
CA GLN A 535 -51.48 -22.26 1.24
C GLN A 535 -51.31 -21.77 -0.21
N VAL A 536 -50.35 -22.34 -0.93
CA VAL A 536 -49.94 -21.92 -2.27
C VAL A 536 -50.30 -22.98 -3.29
N GLU A 537 -50.77 -22.56 -4.46
CA GLU A 537 -50.81 -23.41 -5.64
C GLU A 537 -49.41 -23.97 -5.96
N PRO A 538 -49.27 -25.23 -6.38
CA PRO A 538 -47.99 -25.96 -6.36
C PRO A 538 -46.91 -25.43 -7.32
N GLU A 539 -47.28 -24.51 -8.21
CA GLU A 539 -46.45 -23.93 -9.27
C GLU A 539 -45.61 -22.73 -8.77
N ALA A 540 -46.15 -21.86 -7.92
CA ALA A 540 -45.53 -20.60 -7.49
C ALA A 540 -44.68 -20.75 -6.21
N ARG A 541 -43.62 -21.57 -6.26
CA ARG A 541 -42.82 -21.92 -5.07
C ARG A 541 -41.78 -20.85 -4.69
N THR A 542 -42.05 -20.06 -3.64
CA THR A 542 -41.00 -19.26 -2.98
C THR A 542 -40.08 -20.17 -2.16
N LEU A 543 -38.77 -20.03 -2.33
CA LEU A 543 -37.77 -20.71 -1.49
C LEU A 543 -37.41 -19.81 -0.31
N VAL A 544 -37.76 -20.20 0.92
CA VAL A 544 -37.46 -19.46 2.16
C VAL A 544 -36.35 -20.16 2.90
N MET A 545 -35.25 -19.45 3.19
CA MET A 545 -34.11 -19.94 3.95
C MET A 545 -34.00 -19.18 5.26
N GLU A 546 -34.18 -19.86 6.38
CA GLU A 546 -33.81 -19.34 7.70
C GLU A 546 -32.32 -19.66 7.92
N LYS A 547 -31.53 -18.65 8.32
CA LYS A 547 -30.08 -18.72 8.57
C LYS A 547 -29.78 -18.18 9.96
N ARG A 548 -29.07 -18.95 10.78
CA ARG A 548 -28.69 -18.63 12.17
C ARG A 548 -27.18 -18.57 12.28
N PHE A 549 -26.67 -17.45 12.76
CA PHE A 549 -25.25 -17.26 13.02
C PHE A 549 -25.04 -16.40 14.26
N GLU A 550 -23.87 -16.53 14.89
CA GLU A 550 -23.50 -15.68 16.01
C GLU A 550 -22.84 -14.39 15.51
N ALA A 551 -23.30 -13.24 16.03
CA ALA A 551 -22.64 -11.96 15.85
C ALA A 551 -22.53 -11.24 17.22
N MET A 552 -21.30 -10.95 17.63
CA MET A 552 -20.99 -10.25 18.89
C MET A 552 -21.57 -10.94 20.15
N GLY A 553 -21.48 -12.28 20.23
CA GLY A 553 -21.99 -13.05 21.37
C GLY A 553 -23.51 -13.25 21.37
N GLN A 554 -24.18 -13.09 20.23
CA GLN A 554 -25.65 -13.15 20.12
C GLN A 554 -26.08 -13.90 18.85
N GLU A 555 -27.10 -14.76 18.95
CA GLU A 555 -27.76 -15.35 17.78
C GLU A 555 -28.47 -14.26 16.95
N VAL A 556 -28.21 -14.25 15.65
CA VAL A 556 -28.91 -13.44 14.65
C VAL A 556 -29.61 -14.39 13.69
N VAL A 557 -30.92 -14.19 13.52
CA VAL A 557 -31.74 -14.94 12.55
C VAL A 557 -31.95 -14.08 11.31
N LEU A 558 -31.51 -14.59 10.18
CA LEU A 558 -31.58 -13.99 8.86
C LEU A 558 -32.49 -14.84 7.97
N GLU A 559 -33.57 -14.28 7.46
CA GLU A 559 -34.50 -14.96 6.56
C GLU A 559 -34.32 -14.41 5.15
N GLU A 560 -33.84 -15.24 4.21
CA GLU A 560 -33.77 -14.91 2.78
C GLU A 560 -34.87 -15.68 2.03
N SER A 561 -35.82 -14.97 1.40
CA SER A 561 -36.86 -15.56 0.56
C SER A 561 -36.63 -15.22 -0.92
N LEU A 562 -36.49 -16.24 -1.76
CA LEU A 562 -36.27 -16.14 -3.20
C LEU A 562 -37.57 -16.43 -3.95
N GLU A 563 -38.08 -15.44 -4.68
CA GLU A 563 -39.40 -15.43 -5.33
C GLU A 563 -39.27 -14.96 -6.80
N PRO A 564 -39.56 -15.82 -7.79
CA PRO A 564 -39.69 -15.39 -9.19
C PRO A 564 -40.87 -14.42 -9.33
N THR A 565 -40.68 -13.28 -10.01
CA THR A 565 -41.77 -12.32 -10.26
C THR A 565 -42.41 -12.55 -11.62
N ALA A 566 -43.64 -12.05 -11.79
CA ALA A 566 -44.36 -12.07 -13.06
C ALA A 566 -43.67 -11.29 -14.21
N GLU A 567 -42.59 -10.56 -13.94
CA GLU A 567 -41.75 -9.90 -14.94
C GLU A 567 -40.59 -10.80 -15.46
N GLY A 568 -40.43 -12.02 -14.94
CA GLY A 568 -39.27 -12.87 -15.22
C GLY A 568 -37.98 -12.42 -14.52
N ARG A 569 -38.12 -11.71 -13.39
CA ARG A 569 -37.01 -11.29 -12.51
C ARG A 569 -37.03 -12.14 -11.24
N LEU A 570 -35.90 -12.25 -10.54
CA LEU A 570 -35.84 -12.89 -9.23
C LEU A 570 -35.83 -11.83 -8.13
N ALA A 571 -36.80 -11.88 -7.20
CA ALA A 571 -36.82 -11.07 -6.01
C ALA A 571 -36.22 -11.87 -4.83
N MET A 572 -35.16 -11.34 -4.22
CA MET A 572 -34.63 -11.84 -2.96
C MET A 572 -35.00 -10.85 -1.86
N ARG A 573 -36.01 -11.19 -1.06
CA ARG A 573 -36.30 -10.42 0.17
C ARG A 573 -35.42 -10.96 1.29
N THR A 574 -34.87 -10.06 2.09
CA THR A 574 -33.98 -10.36 3.21
C THR A 574 -34.55 -9.71 4.47
N VAL A 575 -34.75 -10.49 5.52
CA VAL A 575 -35.25 -10.03 6.82
C VAL A 575 -34.24 -10.41 7.89
N VAL A 576 -33.59 -9.43 8.51
CA VAL A 576 -32.88 -9.64 9.78
C VAL A 576 -33.92 -9.55 10.88
N ARG A 577 -34.22 -10.67 11.54
CA ARG A 577 -35.24 -10.72 12.59
C ARG A 577 -34.79 -9.90 13.80
N GLY A 578 -35.67 -9.02 14.26
CA GLY A 578 -35.46 -8.30 15.50
C GLY A 578 -35.67 -9.21 16.70
N LYS A 579 -35.07 -8.88 17.85
CA LYS A 579 -35.27 -9.59 19.13
C LYS A 579 -36.67 -9.40 19.75
N GLY A 580 -37.63 -8.83 19.02
CA GLY A 580 -38.92 -8.43 19.58
C GLY A 580 -38.74 -7.35 20.65
N GLU A 581 -39.50 -7.48 21.75
CA GLU A 581 -39.50 -6.51 22.84
C GLU A 581 -38.68 -7.02 24.03
N VAL A 582 -37.67 -6.24 24.43
CA VAL A 582 -36.71 -6.55 25.50
C VAL A 582 -36.92 -5.55 26.63
N SER A 583 -37.23 -6.05 27.83
CA SER A 583 -37.29 -5.22 29.04
C SER A 583 -35.88 -4.86 29.52
N VAL A 584 -35.69 -3.60 29.87
CA VAL A 584 -34.45 -3.01 30.37
C VAL A 584 -34.74 -2.44 31.76
N GLN A 585 -34.08 -2.95 32.80
CA GLN A 585 -34.18 -2.34 34.13
C GLN A 585 -33.18 -1.19 34.24
N LEU A 586 -33.64 -0.08 34.80
CA LEU A 586 -32.85 1.11 35.11
C LEU A 586 -32.85 1.24 36.64
N ASP A 587 -31.82 0.69 37.27
CA ASP A 587 -31.74 0.60 38.73
C ASP A 587 -31.16 1.87 39.37
N THR A 588 -30.28 2.58 38.66
CA THR A 588 -29.59 3.76 39.18
C THR A 588 -29.75 5.00 38.29
N PRO A 589 -29.58 6.23 38.84
CA PRO A 589 -29.50 7.45 38.03
C PRO A 589 -28.36 7.43 37.00
N GLY A 590 -27.31 6.63 37.24
CA GLY A 590 -26.21 6.40 36.30
C GLY A 590 -26.67 5.59 35.09
N ASP A 591 -27.49 4.55 35.29
CA ASP A 591 -28.07 3.76 34.21
C ASP A 591 -29.01 4.60 33.36
N LEU A 592 -29.91 5.36 34.00
CA LEU A 592 -30.85 6.24 33.31
C LEU A 592 -30.14 7.29 32.42
N GLU A 593 -29.11 7.97 32.95
CA GLU A 593 -28.37 8.96 32.18
C GLU A 593 -27.50 8.32 31.07
N THR A 594 -26.92 7.15 31.32
CA THR A 594 -26.13 6.42 30.32
C THR A 594 -27.03 5.94 29.17
N PHE A 595 -28.20 5.38 29.49
CA PHE A 595 -29.22 4.98 28.54
C PHE A 595 -29.73 6.19 27.73
N ARG A 596 -30.07 7.30 28.40
CA ARG A 596 -30.56 8.54 27.78
C ARG A 596 -29.54 9.16 26.81
N ARG A 597 -28.25 9.20 27.17
CA ARG A 597 -27.17 9.69 26.28
C ARG A 597 -26.97 8.81 25.05
N SER A 598 -27.22 7.50 25.19
CA SER A 598 -27.06 6.51 24.13
C SER A 598 -28.25 6.46 23.16
N LEU A 599 -29.35 7.18 23.41
CA LEU A 599 -30.50 7.24 22.50
C LEU A 599 -30.39 8.37 21.46
N ASP A 600 -31.04 8.17 20.32
CA ASP A 600 -31.31 9.23 19.38
C ASP A 600 -32.56 10.05 19.77
N PRO A 601 -32.47 11.39 19.95
CA PRO A 601 -33.60 12.17 20.43
C PRO A 601 -34.73 12.38 19.41
N ARG A 602 -34.61 11.88 18.16
CA ARG A 602 -35.69 11.93 17.15
C ARG A 602 -36.36 10.58 16.94
N SER A 603 -35.57 9.51 16.86
CA SER A 603 -36.06 8.15 16.58
C SER A 603 -36.21 7.27 17.82
N LEU A 604 -35.64 7.67 18.96
CA LEU A 604 -35.52 6.91 20.19
C LEU A 604 -34.89 5.52 20.01
N ARG A 605 -33.99 5.38 19.04
CA ARG A 605 -33.15 4.17 18.86
C ARG A 605 -31.81 4.31 19.57
N LEU A 606 -31.28 3.21 20.09
CA LEU A 606 -29.93 3.15 20.63
C LEU A 606 -28.87 3.40 19.53
N LYS A 607 -28.09 4.47 19.70
CA LYS A 607 -26.98 4.90 18.83
C LYS A 607 -25.72 4.08 18.99
N ALA A 608 -25.54 3.44 20.14
CA ALA A 608 -24.39 2.62 20.49
C ALA A 608 -24.85 1.35 21.21
N GLU A 609 -23.90 0.45 21.47
CA GLU A 609 -24.05 -0.52 22.55
C GLU A 609 -24.09 0.20 23.91
N VAL A 610 -24.85 -0.32 24.86
CA VAL A 610 -24.98 0.24 26.22
C VAL A 610 -24.80 -0.87 27.24
N GLN A 611 -23.79 -0.73 28.10
CA GLN A 611 -23.66 -1.52 29.31
C GLN A 611 -24.39 -0.78 30.45
N LEU A 612 -25.34 -1.46 31.08
CA LEU A 612 -26.06 -1.02 32.28
C LEU A 612 -25.85 -2.04 33.40
N SER A 613 -26.28 -1.71 34.61
CA SER A 613 -26.41 -2.63 35.76
C SER A 613 -27.17 -3.92 35.39
N SER A 614 -28.28 -3.76 34.67
CA SER A 614 -29.18 -4.85 34.28
C SER A 614 -28.74 -5.68 33.07
N GLY A 615 -27.67 -5.29 32.38
CA GLY A 615 -27.12 -6.04 31.26
C GLY A 615 -26.59 -5.20 30.09
N LYS A 616 -26.30 -5.89 28.98
CA LYS A 616 -25.71 -5.32 27.76
C LYS A 616 -26.76 -5.23 26.65
N PHE A 617 -27.10 -3.99 26.28
CA PHE A 617 -28.14 -3.67 25.31
C PHE A 617 -27.55 -3.13 24.02
N TRP A 618 -28.15 -3.50 22.89
CA TRP A 618 -27.52 -3.38 21.59
C TRP A 618 -28.13 -2.25 20.76
N ARG A 619 -27.34 -1.79 19.79
CA ARG A 619 -27.71 -0.75 18.82
C ARG A 619 -29.06 -1.05 18.16
N GLY A 620 -29.82 0.01 17.83
CA GLY A 620 -30.98 -0.06 16.93
C GLY A 620 -32.31 -0.40 17.61
N GLY A 621 -32.27 -1.00 18.81
CA GLY A 621 -33.45 -1.16 19.67
C GLY A 621 -34.10 0.20 19.93
N ARG A 622 -35.40 0.29 19.70
CA ARG A 622 -36.21 1.50 19.82
C ARG A 622 -36.98 1.51 21.13
N LEU A 623 -36.98 2.63 21.84
CA LEU A 623 -37.83 2.80 23.02
C LEU A 623 -39.31 2.70 22.61
N ALA A 624 -40.02 1.74 23.21
CA ALA A 624 -41.41 1.39 22.92
C ALA A 624 -42.32 1.54 24.15
N GLY A 625 -41.77 1.64 25.35
CA GLY A 625 -42.52 1.87 26.58
C GLY A 625 -41.65 2.18 27.80
N PRO A 626 -42.24 2.61 28.93
CA PRO A 626 -43.68 2.79 29.14
C PRO A 626 -44.27 3.95 28.32
N ALA A 627 -45.58 3.92 28.04
CA ALA A 627 -46.23 4.83 27.10
C ALA A 627 -46.18 6.34 27.50
N ALA A 628 -45.85 6.65 28.74
CA ALA A 628 -45.57 8.02 29.21
C ALA A 628 -44.21 8.58 28.74
N VAL A 629 -43.39 7.76 28.08
CA VAL A 629 -42.03 8.10 27.65
C VAL A 629 -41.93 8.11 26.12
N ASP A 630 -42.52 9.15 25.54
CA ASP A 630 -42.54 9.43 24.09
C ASP A 630 -41.29 10.15 23.58
N SER A 631 -40.35 10.47 24.49
CA SER A 631 -39.28 11.44 24.24
C SER A 631 -38.10 11.24 25.20
N ALA A 632 -36.92 11.70 24.78
CA ALA A 632 -35.72 11.73 25.63
C ALA A 632 -35.82 12.70 26.82
N ALA A 633 -36.85 13.57 26.83
CA ALA A 633 -37.21 14.40 27.98
C ALA A 633 -38.04 13.59 29.00
N GLY A 634 -39.04 12.83 28.55
CA GLY A 634 -39.85 11.95 29.41
C GLY A 634 -39.02 10.93 30.19
N LEU A 635 -37.94 10.41 29.60
CA LEU A 635 -36.99 9.53 30.31
C LEU A 635 -36.44 10.16 31.60
N ALA A 636 -36.14 11.46 31.59
CA ALA A 636 -35.55 12.15 32.74
C ALA A 636 -36.54 12.37 33.90
N ALA A 637 -37.82 12.02 33.72
CA ALA A 637 -38.86 12.07 34.73
C ALA A 637 -39.25 10.67 35.27
N LEU A 638 -38.55 9.61 34.89
CA LEU A 638 -38.76 8.27 35.44
C LEU A 638 -38.30 8.18 36.90
N GLU A 639 -39.21 7.78 37.79
CA GLU A 639 -38.86 7.31 39.13
C GLU A 639 -38.11 5.96 39.03
N LEU A 640 -37.08 5.78 39.85
CA LEU A 640 -36.17 4.63 39.81
C LEU A 640 -36.32 3.77 41.09
N PRO A 641 -36.20 2.44 41.02
CA PRO A 641 -35.90 1.64 39.81
C PRO A 641 -37.09 1.57 38.84
N SER A 642 -36.80 1.48 37.53
CA SER A 642 -37.83 1.48 36.48
C SER A 642 -37.54 0.50 35.35
N ALA A 643 -38.60 -0.06 34.76
CA ALA A 643 -38.52 -0.92 33.59
C ALA A 643 -38.91 -0.14 32.32
N VAL A 644 -38.01 -0.04 31.35
CA VAL A 644 -38.29 0.48 30.01
C VAL A 644 -38.24 -0.64 28.97
N LEU A 645 -38.93 -0.46 27.84
CA LEU A 645 -39.10 -1.49 26.81
C LEU A 645 -38.39 -1.09 25.53
N LEU A 646 -37.42 -1.90 25.08
CA LEU A 646 -36.76 -1.76 23.78
C LEU A 646 -37.36 -2.73 22.77
N ARG A 647 -38.01 -2.21 21.72
CA ARG A 647 -38.39 -3.01 20.56
C ARG A 647 -37.28 -3.03 19.52
N TYR A 648 -36.74 -4.21 19.26
CA TYR A 648 -35.90 -4.50 18.11
C TYR A 648 -36.82 -4.96 16.98
N GLU A 649 -36.98 -4.11 15.97
CA GLU A 649 -37.88 -4.33 14.83
C GLU A 649 -37.13 -5.10 13.72
N ASP A 650 -37.85 -5.93 12.96
CA ASP A 650 -37.32 -6.63 11.79
C ASP A 650 -36.77 -5.64 10.75
N LEU A 651 -35.50 -5.79 10.36
CA LEU A 651 -34.90 -4.99 9.29
C LEU A 651 -35.09 -5.71 7.95
N ARG A 652 -35.71 -5.04 6.98
CA ARG A 652 -36.14 -5.63 5.70
C ARG A 652 -35.49 -4.94 4.50
N GLY A 653 -35.19 -5.71 3.46
CA GLY A 653 -34.75 -5.19 2.17
C GLY A 653 -35.04 -6.19 1.05
N THR A 654 -35.12 -5.71 -0.19
CA THR A 654 -35.43 -6.52 -1.37
C THR A 654 -34.37 -6.25 -2.44
N ALA A 655 -33.61 -7.27 -2.82
CA ALA A 655 -32.72 -7.21 -3.98
C ALA A 655 -33.39 -7.84 -5.20
N MET A 656 -33.44 -7.09 -6.30
CA MET A 656 -34.00 -7.53 -7.59
C MET A 656 -32.87 -7.96 -8.53
N PHE A 657 -33.03 -9.11 -9.17
CA PHE A 657 -32.05 -9.68 -10.08
C PHE A 657 -32.66 -9.93 -11.46
N ASP A 658 -31.91 -9.56 -12.50
CA ASP A 658 -32.25 -9.81 -13.90
C ASP A 658 -31.54 -11.11 -14.36
N PRO A 659 -32.16 -11.98 -15.18
CA PRO A 659 -31.56 -13.22 -15.65
C PRO A 659 -30.38 -12.96 -16.61
N GLU A 660 -29.28 -13.68 -16.44
CA GLU A 660 -28.10 -13.55 -17.30
C GLU A 660 -28.37 -14.06 -18.72
N GLY A 661 -27.95 -13.29 -19.73
CA GLY A 661 -28.17 -13.61 -21.14
C GLY A 661 -29.57 -13.28 -21.66
N GLY A 662 -30.55 -13.01 -20.79
CA GLY A 662 -31.86 -12.52 -21.19
C GLY A 662 -31.79 -11.16 -21.89
N GLN A 663 -32.51 -10.98 -23.00
CA GLN A 663 -32.76 -9.63 -23.50
C GLN A 663 -33.62 -8.89 -22.47
N GLN A 664 -33.14 -7.76 -21.93
CA GLN A 664 -33.94 -6.97 -21.00
C GLN A 664 -35.33 -6.71 -21.61
N PRO A 665 -36.43 -7.01 -20.88
CA PRO A 665 -37.77 -6.76 -21.37
C PRO A 665 -37.89 -5.27 -21.68
N ARG A 666 -38.03 -4.94 -22.97
CA ARG A 666 -38.03 -3.54 -23.43
C ARG A 666 -39.15 -2.80 -22.70
N ARG A 667 -38.80 -1.94 -21.74
CA ARG A 667 -39.75 -1.09 -21.01
C ARG A 667 -40.61 -0.36 -22.03
N ARG A 668 -41.86 -0.81 -22.18
CA ARG A 668 -42.84 -0.14 -23.03
C ARG A 668 -43.16 1.18 -22.34
N HIS A 669 -42.48 2.24 -22.77
CA HIS A 669 -42.82 3.60 -22.35
C HIS A 669 -44.31 3.81 -22.63
N ALA A 670 -45.09 4.04 -21.57
CA ALA A 670 -46.50 4.35 -21.71
C ALA A 670 -46.66 5.58 -22.61
N ALA A 671 -47.50 5.48 -23.63
CA ALA A 671 -47.73 6.59 -24.55
C ALA A 671 -48.40 7.73 -23.78
N ALA A 672 -47.86 8.95 -23.91
CA ALA A 672 -48.49 10.14 -23.38
C ALA A 672 -49.80 10.44 -24.16
N PRO A 673 -50.85 11.00 -23.52
CA PRO A 673 -52.07 11.40 -24.21
C PRO A 673 -51.81 12.47 -25.28
N LEU A 674 -52.59 12.44 -26.36
CA LEU A 674 -52.59 13.45 -27.42
C LEU A 674 -53.77 14.40 -27.26
N GLU A 675 -53.46 15.67 -26.99
CA GLU A 675 -54.36 16.82 -27.14
C GLU A 675 -53.59 17.95 -27.89
N GLY A 676 -54.22 18.84 -28.65
CA GLY A 676 -55.66 18.92 -28.94
C GLY A 676 -56.11 20.25 -29.56
N GLY A 677 -55.54 20.66 -30.71
CA GLY A 677 -55.91 21.90 -31.42
C GLY A 677 -55.40 23.21 -30.78
N THR A 678 -55.66 24.41 -31.32
CA THR A 678 -56.15 24.77 -32.67
C THR A 678 -55.75 26.21 -33.05
N SER A 679 -55.76 26.50 -34.35
CA SER A 679 -55.75 27.81 -35.06
C SER A 679 -55.92 29.13 -34.28
N GLY A 680 -55.17 30.17 -34.71
CA GLY A 680 -55.48 31.58 -34.44
C GLY A 680 -54.63 32.56 -35.27
N ASP A 681 -55.28 33.27 -36.21
CA ASP A 681 -54.66 34.35 -37.00
C ASP A 681 -54.58 35.67 -36.22
N ALA A 682 -53.58 36.50 -36.54
CA ALA A 682 -53.76 37.93 -36.86
C ALA A 682 -52.44 38.59 -37.28
N SER A 683 -52.54 39.61 -38.14
CA SER A 683 -51.43 40.49 -38.53
C SER A 683 -51.55 41.87 -37.86
N ILE A 684 -50.44 42.62 -37.82
CA ILE A 684 -50.29 44.08 -37.97
C ILE A 684 -48.82 44.44 -37.63
N GLY A 685 -48.26 45.49 -38.23
CA GLY A 685 -46.94 46.03 -37.88
C GLY A 685 -46.76 47.46 -38.37
N ALA A 686 -45.78 48.19 -37.82
CA ALA A 686 -45.33 49.49 -38.33
C ALA A 686 -43.99 49.98 -37.71
N ALA A 687 -43.29 50.84 -38.46
CA ALA A 687 -42.44 51.97 -38.01
C ALA A 687 -41.23 51.75 -37.06
N CYS A 688 -40.06 51.63 -37.69
CA CYS A 688 -38.87 52.49 -37.55
C CYS A 688 -38.66 53.36 -36.28
N LEU A 689 -37.47 53.27 -35.65
CA LEU A 689 -36.35 54.23 -35.89
C LEU A 689 -35.02 53.82 -35.22
N ASP A 690 -33.96 54.56 -35.57
CA ASP A 690 -32.55 54.60 -35.10
C ASP A 690 -32.28 54.32 -33.59
N HIS A 691 -31.11 53.86 -33.12
CA HIS A 691 -29.75 54.35 -33.45
C HIS A 691 -28.59 53.41 -33.01
N SER A 692 -27.38 53.69 -33.52
CA SER A 692 -26.03 53.39 -32.95
C SER A 692 -25.47 51.93 -32.87
N LEU A 693 -24.32 51.76 -33.55
CA LEU A 693 -23.27 50.75 -33.31
C LEU A 693 -22.37 51.18 -32.11
N PRO A 694 -21.48 50.35 -31.49
CA PRO A 694 -20.60 49.36 -32.17
C PRO A 694 -20.16 48.10 -31.36
N LYS A 695 -19.13 47.40 -31.90
CA LYS A 695 -18.27 46.34 -31.31
C LYS A 695 -18.70 44.87 -31.47
N ARG A 696 -18.59 44.35 -32.70
CA ARG A 696 -18.53 42.91 -33.02
C ARG A 696 -17.38 42.19 -32.27
N LYS A 697 -17.68 41.39 -31.24
CA LYS A 697 -16.78 40.30 -30.79
C LYS A 697 -16.97 39.09 -31.71
N ARG A 698 -15.93 38.68 -32.44
CA ARG A 698 -15.92 37.42 -33.23
C ARG A 698 -16.00 36.21 -32.29
N LYS A 699 -17.14 35.51 -32.24
CA LYS A 699 -17.19 34.13 -31.71
C LYS A 699 -16.38 33.23 -32.64
N ARG A 700 -15.43 32.46 -32.09
CA ARG A 700 -14.85 31.29 -32.78
C ARG A 700 -15.82 30.10 -32.68
N PRO A 701 -15.82 29.16 -33.65
CA PRO A 701 -16.67 27.97 -33.58
C PRO A 701 -16.21 27.03 -32.46
N SER A 702 -17.17 26.34 -31.83
CA SER A 702 -16.93 25.27 -30.86
C SER A 702 -16.44 24.00 -31.55
N ARG A 703 -15.28 23.48 -31.15
CA ARG A 703 -14.86 22.10 -31.47
C ARG A 703 -15.55 21.11 -30.52
N PRO A 704 -15.80 19.86 -30.96
CA PRO A 704 -16.41 18.83 -30.11
C PRO A 704 -15.47 18.39 -28.98
N ALA A 705 -16.05 17.94 -27.87
CA ALA A 705 -15.29 17.38 -26.75
C ALA A 705 -14.85 15.94 -27.04
N PRO A 706 -13.61 15.54 -26.68
CA PRO A 706 -13.18 14.15 -26.76
C PRO A 706 -13.85 13.31 -25.66
N ARG A 707 -14.20 12.05 -25.97
CA ARG A 707 -14.68 11.08 -24.99
C ARG A 707 -13.51 10.63 -24.10
N CYS A 708 -13.61 10.81 -22.79
CA CYS A 708 -12.62 10.30 -21.84
C CYS A 708 -13.19 9.10 -21.07
N CYS A 709 -12.62 7.90 -21.26
CA CYS A 709 -13.13 6.63 -20.73
C CYS A 709 -12.03 5.63 -20.33
N SER A 710 -11.01 6.08 -19.60
CA SER A 710 -10.03 5.22 -18.92
C SER A 710 -9.46 5.94 -17.69
N GLY A 711 -9.42 5.27 -16.52
CA GLY A 711 -8.88 5.84 -15.28
C GLY A 711 -9.57 5.39 -13.97
N ALA A 712 -10.81 4.90 -14.02
CA ALA A 712 -11.61 4.58 -12.82
C ALA A 712 -11.60 3.08 -12.43
N ARG A 713 -10.43 2.42 -12.40
CA ARG A 713 -10.31 0.99 -12.07
C ARG A 713 -9.08 0.65 -11.22
N CYS A 714 -9.14 0.84 -9.89
CA CYS A 714 -8.34 0.00 -8.97
C CYS A 714 -8.77 0.00 -7.49
N GLY A 715 -9.02 1.17 -6.89
CA GLY A 715 -9.03 1.38 -5.43
C GLY A 715 -10.19 0.83 -4.58
N ALA A 716 -10.82 -0.30 -4.95
CA ALA A 716 -12.08 -0.74 -4.34
C ALA A 716 -12.19 -2.24 -3.96
N ARG A 717 -11.09 -3.02 -3.97
CA ARG A 717 -11.12 -4.44 -3.53
C ARG A 717 -10.99 -4.62 -2.02
N ALA A 718 -10.27 -3.71 -1.35
CA ALA A 718 -9.87 -3.88 0.04
C ALA A 718 -10.99 -3.59 1.04
N ALA A 719 -11.67 -2.44 0.92
CA ALA A 719 -12.47 -1.79 1.97
C ALA A 719 -13.71 -2.54 2.54
N PHE A 720 -13.89 -3.83 2.26
CA PHE A 720 -15.04 -4.63 2.68
C PHE A 720 -14.74 -5.82 3.59
N ARG A 721 -13.72 -6.63 3.33
CA ARG A 721 -13.39 -7.80 4.19
C ARG A 721 -12.93 -7.42 5.60
N PHE A 722 -12.58 -6.14 5.81
CA PHE A 722 -12.02 -5.62 7.05
C PHE A 722 -13.08 -5.36 8.13
N LEU A 723 -14.30 -4.96 7.76
CA LEU A 723 -15.27 -4.43 8.72
C LEU A 723 -15.70 -5.49 9.75
N ALA A 724 -15.83 -6.76 9.31
CA ALA A 724 -16.15 -7.88 10.19
C ALA A 724 -14.98 -8.25 11.13
N ALA A 725 -13.76 -8.39 10.58
CA ALA A 725 -12.60 -8.81 11.35
C ALA A 725 -12.11 -7.74 12.36
N GLY A 726 -12.26 -6.45 12.04
CA GLY A 726 -11.90 -5.35 12.93
C GLY A 726 -12.74 -5.31 14.20
N LEU A 727 -14.07 -5.48 14.07
CA LEU A 727 -14.98 -5.54 15.21
C LEU A 727 -14.70 -6.76 16.11
N LEU A 728 -14.39 -7.91 15.51
CA LEU A 728 -14.03 -9.14 16.22
C LEU A 728 -12.72 -9.04 17.03
N ARG A 729 -11.73 -8.25 16.58
CA ARG A 729 -10.50 -8.00 17.35
C ARG A 729 -10.68 -6.92 18.43
N LEU A 730 -11.52 -5.91 18.18
CA LEU A 730 -11.85 -4.89 19.18
C LEU A 730 -12.55 -5.49 20.41
N GLY A 731 -13.42 -6.49 20.22
CA GLY A 731 -14.03 -7.25 21.32
C GLY A 731 -13.00 -7.91 22.24
N ARG A 732 -12.06 -8.70 21.66
CA ARG A 732 -11.02 -9.40 22.43
C ARG A 732 -10.06 -8.48 23.17
N ALA A 733 -9.82 -7.27 22.65
CA ALA A 733 -9.02 -6.26 23.32
C ALA A 733 -9.74 -5.63 24.54
N LEU A 734 -11.07 -5.68 24.59
CA LEU A 734 -11.87 -5.23 25.72
C LEU A 734 -12.08 -6.34 26.77
N GLU A 735 -12.22 -7.60 26.34
CA GLU A 735 -12.27 -8.77 27.24
C GLU A 735 -11.02 -8.82 28.15
N GLY A 736 -9.82 -8.67 27.57
CA GLY A 736 -8.56 -8.62 28.32
C GLY A 736 -8.37 -7.37 29.19
N ALA A 737 -9.28 -6.39 29.15
CA ALA A 737 -9.25 -5.18 29.98
C ALA A 737 -10.18 -5.27 31.21
N CYS A 738 -10.96 -6.35 31.36
CA CYS A 738 -11.97 -6.49 32.41
C CYS A 738 -11.63 -7.47 33.55
N GLU A 739 -10.51 -8.22 33.47
CA GLU A 739 -10.15 -9.18 34.54
C GLU A 739 -9.45 -8.55 35.76
N ASP A 740 -8.89 -7.33 35.64
CA ASP A 740 -8.17 -6.64 36.72
C ASP A 740 -9.13 -5.92 37.72
N GLY A 741 -10.15 -6.65 38.18
CA GLY A 741 -11.22 -6.18 39.09
C GLY A 741 -11.24 -6.85 40.48
N GLY A 742 -10.29 -7.73 40.80
CA GLY A 742 -10.30 -8.54 42.02
C GLY A 742 -9.70 -7.87 43.27
N ALA A 743 -10.48 -7.70 44.33
CA ALA A 743 -10.05 -7.02 45.56
C ALA A 743 -9.00 -7.81 46.39
N ARG A 744 -7.93 -7.14 46.82
CA ARG A 744 -6.85 -7.73 47.64
C ARG A 744 -7.20 -7.86 49.12
N ALA A 745 -7.50 -9.08 49.58
CA ALA A 745 -7.41 -9.43 51.00
C ALA A 745 -5.93 -9.63 51.41
N ARG A 746 -5.48 -9.00 52.50
CA ARG A 746 -4.10 -9.13 53.03
C ARG A 746 -4.00 -10.27 54.06
N ARG A 747 -2.94 -11.08 53.99
CA ARG A 747 -2.23 -11.71 55.13
C ARG A 747 -0.76 -12.05 54.75
N PRO A 748 0.14 -12.34 55.70
CA PRO A 748 1.56 -11.95 55.58
C PRO A 748 2.50 -12.99 54.93
N ARG A 749 3.69 -12.52 54.54
CA ARG A 749 4.84 -13.35 54.15
C ARG A 749 5.55 -13.94 55.37
N LEU A 750 6.09 -15.14 55.21
CA LEU A 750 7.20 -15.71 56.00
C LEU A 750 8.46 -15.87 55.12
N PRO A 751 9.68 -15.97 55.68
CA PRO A 751 10.93 -15.76 54.94
C PRO A 751 11.54 -17.03 54.31
N LEU A 752 12.44 -16.79 53.36
CA LEU A 752 13.35 -17.76 52.73
C LEU A 752 14.37 -18.35 53.74
N PRO A 753 14.80 -19.61 53.56
CA PRO A 753 16.15 -20.04 53.88
C PRO A 753 17.11 -19.76 52.71
N ARG A 754 18.35 -19.37 53.03
CA ARG A 754 19.47 -19.24 52.08
C ARG A 754 20.15 -20.59 51.85
N GLN A 755 20.77 -20.79 50.69
CA GLN A 755 22.07 -21.48 50.61
C GLN A 755 23.07 -20.67 49.77
N ARG A 756 24.36 -20.99 49.91
CA ARG A 756 25.54 -20.28 49.36
C ARG A 756 26.58 -21.31 48.87
N PRO A 757 27.67 -20.92 48.18
CA PRO A 757 28.24 -21.74 47.10
C PRO A 757 29.58 -22.44 47.42
N ALA A 758 30.01 -23.29 46.48
CA ALA A 758 31.39 -23.69 46.18
C ALA A 758 31.66 -23.32 44.69
N ALA A 759 32.71 -22.59 44.31
CA ALA A 759 34.15 -22.94 44.29
C ALA A 759 34.48 -23.91 43.13
N GLN A 760 35.04 -23.40 42.02
CA GLN A 760 36.48 -23.27 41.71
C GLN A 760 37.08 -24.52 41.05
N THR A 761 37.55 -24.38 39.80
CA THR A 761 38.96 -24.65 39.36
C THR A 761 39.18 -24.21 37.91
N SER A 762 40.45 -23.96 37.56
CA SER A 762 40.95 -23.56 36.24
C SER A 762 42.06 -24.58 35.81
N PRO A 763 42.89 -24.34 34.78
CA PRO A 763 42.62 -24.06 33.35
C PRO A 763 43.43 -25.01 32.41
N LEU A 764 43.57 -24.63 31.13
CA LEU A 764 44.61 -25.03 30.16
C LEU A 764 44.57 -26.47 29.59
N HIS A 765 44.56 -26.53 28.25
CA HIS A 765 45.65 -27.19 27.53
C HIS A 765 45.88 -26.53 26.15
N THR A 766 47.13 -26.45 25.73
CA THR A 766 47.54 -26.04 24.38
C THR A 766 47.74 -27.28 23.50
N GLY A 767 47.53 -27.13 22.19
CA GLY A 767 47.85 -28.14 21.18
C GLY A 767 47.99 -27.48 19.81
N ALA A 768 49.05 -27.79 19.09
CA ALA A 768 49.32 -27.27 17.76
C ALA A 768 49.52 -28.43 16.77
N ALA A 769 48.89 -28.32 15.61
CA ALA A 769 49.16 -29.09 14.39
C ALA A 769 48.91 -28.08 13.25
N GLU A 770 49.92 -27.69 12.47
CA GLU A 770 50.65 -28.46 11.45
C GLU A 770 49.94 -28.37 10.09
N ALA A 771 50.70 -28.06 9.04
CA ALA A 771 50.17 -27.52 7.80
C ALA A 771 49.99 -28.60 6.72
N ALA A 772 48.81 -28.62 6.10
CA ALA A 772 48.55 -29.32 4.86
C ALA A 772 48.23 -28.29 3.76
N ALA A 773 49.09 -28.19 2.74
CA ALA A 773 48.79 -27.41 1.55
C ALA A 773 47.79 -28.19 0.69
N VAL A 774 46.68 -27.56 0.32
CA VAL A 774 45.68 -28.12 -0.60
C VAL A 774 45.72 -27.28 -1.88
N ASP A 775 45.99 -27.95 -3.00
CA ASP A 775 45.99 -27.34 -4.34
C ASP A 775 44.53 -27.20 -4.83
N VAL A 776 44.06 -25.97 -5.02
CA VAL A 776 42.67 -25.68 -5.37
C VAL A 776 42.55 -25.41 -6.86
N GLY A 777 42.33 -26.49 -7.62
CA GLY A 777 42.02 -26.43 -9.05
C GLY A 777 40.72 -25.68 -9.33
N ALA A 778 40.66 -24.98 -10.48
CA ALA A 778 39.58 -24.05 -10.80
C ALA A 778 38.29 -24.76 -11.28
N ALA A 779 37.29 -24.89 -10.40
CA ALA A 779 35.91 -25.24 -10.77
C ALA A 779 34.88 -24.73 -9.74
N PRO A 780 34.10 -23.68 -10.09
CA PRO A 780 32.70 -23.62 -9.64
C PRO A 780 31.72 -22.98 -10.66
N ILE A 781 32.04 -22.96 -11.96
CA ILE A 781 31.19 -22.31 -12.99
C ILE A 781 30.04 -23.21 -13.47
N ALA A 782 30.21 -24.54 -13.45
CA ALA A 782 29.22 -25.48 -14.02
C ALA A 782 27.93 -25.56 -13.19
N GLU A 783 28.03 -25.74 -11.87
CA GLU A 783 26.88 -25.97 -10.98
C GLU A 783 25.89 -24.78 -10.99
N PHE A 784 26.40 -23.56 -11.13
CA PHE A 784 25.57 -22.35 -11.28
C PHE A 784 24.77 -22.34 -12.58
N GLN A 785 25.33 -22.86 -13.68
CA GLN A 785 24.62 -22.95 -14.96
C GLN A 785 23.50 -23.99 -14.92
N ASP A 786 23.70 -25.11 -14.22
CA ASP A 786 22.68 -26.15 -14.10
C ASP A 786 21.55 -25.77 -13.12
N ALA A 787 21.84 -25.03 -12.05
CA ALA A 787 20.81 -24.39 -11.21
C ALA A 787 19.93 -23.40 -12.00
N ILE A 788 20.53 -22.62 -12.90
CA ILE A 788 19.81 -21.72 -13.81
C ILE A 788 19.00 -22.49 -14.86
N ARG A 789 19.50 -23.63 -15.36
CA ARG A 789 18.76 -24.51 -16.30
C ARG A 789 17.52 -25.11 -15.65
N LEU A 790 17.61 -25.60 -14.41
CA LEU A 790 16.45 -26.12 -13.66
C LEU A 790 15.34 -25.06 -13.55
N THR A 791 15.73 -23.84 -13.19
CA THR A 791 14.80 -22.69 -13.06
C THR A 791 14.17 -22.32 -14.40
N ARG A 792 14.87 -22.47 -15.53
CA ARG A 792 14.31 -22.28 -16.88
C ARG A 792 13.34 -23.39 -17.29
N GLN A 793 13.60 -24.65 -16.96
CA GLN A 793 12.71 -25.77 -17.31
C GLN A 793 11.36 -25.67 -16.62
N LEU A 794 11.33 -25.29 -15.33
CA LEU A 794 10.09 -25.04 -14.57
C LEU A 794 9.26 -23.86 -15.10
N SER A 795 9.81 -23.02 -15.97
CA SER A 795 9.15 -21.85 -16.54
C SER A 795 8.39 -22.11 -17.86
N VAL A 796 8.53 -23.29 -18.49
CA VAL A 796 8.02 -23.56 -19.85
C VAL A 796 7.07 -24.76 -19.87
N GLY A 797 6.07 -24.74 -18.97
CA GLY A 797 5.09 -25.81 -18.74
C GLY A 797 3.74 -25.64 -19.43
N SER A 798 3.63 -24.95 -20.59
CA SER A 798 2.37 -24.93 -21.37
C SER A 798 2.55 -24.44 -22.81
N LYS A 799 2.71 -25.39 -23.74
CA LYS A 799 2.28 -25.29 -25.15
C LYS A 799 2.00 -26.70 -25.70
N HIS A 800 0.76 -26.98 -26.08
CA HIS A 800 0.49 -28.10 -26.98
C HIS A 800 1.00 -27.76 -28.38
N SER A 801 1.81 -28.62 -28.95
CA SER A 801 1.86 -28.80 -30.40
C SER A 801 0.68 -29.68 -30.83
N LEU A 802 0.11 -29.37 -31.99
CA LEU A 802 -0.59 -30.33 -32.83
C LEU A 802 0.10 -30.32 -34.18
N ASP A 803 0.13 -31.49 -34.81
CA ASP A 803 0.99 -31.80 -35.94
C ASP A 803 0.43 -31.26 -37.28
N GLU A 804 1.29 -31.24 -38.30
CA GLU A 804 1.10 -31.99 -39.55
C GLU A 804 2.43 -31.94 -40.36
N PRO A 805 2.74 -32.94 -41.21
CA PRO A 805 4.07 -33.07 -41.82
C PRO A 805 4.14 -32.58 -43.28
N PHE A 806 5.24 -31.95 -43.68
CA PHE A 806 5.93 -32.14 -44.98
C PHE A 806 7.33 -31.49 -44.98
#